data_AF-A0A409WJL8-F1
#
_entry.id   AF-A0A409WJL8-F1
#
_cell.length_a   1.000
_cell.length_b   1.000
_cell.length_c   1.000
_cell.angle_alpha   90.00
_cell.angle_beta   90.00
_cell.angle_gamma   90.00
#
_symmetry.space_group_name_H-M   'P 1'
#
loop_
_entity.id
_entity.type
_entity.pdbx_description
1 polymer ?
#
loop_
_entity_poly.entity_id
_entity_poly.type
_entity_poly.pdbx_seq_one_letter_code
_entity_poly.pdbx_strand_id
1 'polypeptide(L)'
;MFKSRKKCLAREHLYPKRPTWVLSNAGMRHSNSGTQIQMDVKLFESHFDIMLCTRKQRLGERQAALQKASDGLKLLKNLSEASPIPISPIFALVDGIVSATLAALSNEEDCVILAERSLRLIYALVNETAGQKIQLTQQIQYDLNLLSGTLSNVLQFVEQQQKRSFARRLWTAKSDGSAIIDLHGQIDRALEVFNNLQLKSHIAVQKKLEIIKLAIDDHHCYAEPHVAQSRAEGTASVSRDVAPVHKVPLLPPAPSIFFGRQEVVDELVKIVVSESEGGRSARVAVLGGGGIGKTSLTLVLLHNGQVEATFGARRFFARCDAVTSADGLLSVIAVAMGVSGGDLLSLIRQRLEDTSSPSLLVLDNFETPWEPPSLRESIEEVLNHLASISSLSLVITLRGLERPLGPKWTTPFLPPIKPLDPISARLTFLAISDSDDAGVIDLLQKLDYVPLAITLMANLAQFESTSSLLKRWENEHVSMLARGSANRLSSMEMSIQLSVDSPRVRENPEALPLLRLISLLPDGVEDDNHLEAIAASFQNPSRAAATLKQVSLAYSSDTRCLAVLAPIREFVAHSQDKPALEHRQSLVRYYLQLAAKASTLETGTDGEAIIRLLTGEVGNMQAVIAYALSDAEICSDVELFKKIINAAVETTDLYRYTGLGDIGPLEKAAKAAHDAGLPTLEALCILKQGELLYARSKREAAAAAFQRALDQYTTLEDQSGQSRCYLMLGMIENQAGSYKRAAEHVQLALDLAKKAKDSIAEADCLLRLAQSSAWTEEYDVARDQVKAALDTYSQADYDSSLEQLTSALTIYRAVGDPTGEANCLRILGRLCGLARYEFNQANDYLHDAVKLYQSVKWTYGLADSHQALGEVAILLHDDDIALAEFNEAMVHYEEVKHSGGQIFCHRALGDIALRRQDLDTFRTHILKAGGFSVHEADKARHQCDLARLLLALPTGPSEDDLAKAFDHCAAARAAFEKIPLEDGRRLQVVASIHLRRGQVEEARKLLQDAADLCISVRGFKEAGESYQQLSHLEREAGNTQVSKELLERAKEQFQLAHDSRKTEEVEELLKKF
;
A
#
# COMPACT_ATOMS: atom_id res chain seq x y z
N MET A 1 -45.44 17.59 42.30
CA MET A 1 -46.50 17.42 41.28
C MET A 1 -45.90 17.57 39.89
N PHE A 2 -46.08 16.53 39.08
CA PHE A 2 -46.16 16.42 37.61
C PHE A 2 -45.70 17.55 36.66
N LYS A 3 -44.80 17.14 35.73
CA LYS A 3 -44.78 17.29 34.25
C LYS A 3 -45.17 18.64 33.61
N SER A 4 -44.26 19.22 32.79
CA SER A 4 -44.17 18.98 31.33
C SER A 4 -43.27 20.02 30.61
N ARG A 5 -42.26 19.54 29.87
CA ARG A 5 -42.01 19.67 28.41
C ARG A 5 -41.35 20.96 27.84
N LYS A 6 -40.18 20.70 27.22
CA LYS A 6 -39.69 21.11 25.87
C LYS A 6 -39.23 22.56 25.64
N LYS A 7 -37.91 22.75 25.49
CA LYS A 7 -37.17 22.86 24.20
C LYS A 7 -35.73 23.34 24.43
N CYS A 8 -34.75 22.52 24.04
CA CYS A 8 -33.58 22.94 23.26
C CYS A 8 -32.82 21.68 22.81
N LEU A 9 -33.04 21.30 21.54
CA LEU A 9 -32.18 20.44 20.74
C LEU A 9 -31.23 21.36 19.98
N ALA A 10 -29.93 21.05 19.99
CA ALA A 10 -29.02 21.03 18.83
C ALA A 10 -27.56 21.34 19.22
N ARG A 11 -26.77 20.28 19.44
CA ARG A 11 -25.40 20.05 18.90
C ARG A 11 -24.74 18.91 19.69
N GLU A 12 -25.14 17.68 19.39
CA GLU A 12 -24.36 16.47 19.68
C GLU A 12 -23.80 15.96 18.34
N HIS A 13 -22.58 16.38 18.01
CA HIS A 13 -21.70 15.73 17.04
C HIS A 13 -20.28 16.08 17.47
N LEU A 14 -19.63 15.17 18.22
CA LEU A 14 -18.17 15.02 18.40
C LEU A 14 -17.87 14.02 19.54
N TYR A 15 -18.39 12.80 19.45
CA TYR A 15 -17.81 11.63 20.14
C TYR A 15 -18.05 10.38 19.29
N PRO A 16 -17.06 9.48 19.13
CA PRO A 16 -17.26 8.22 18.43
C PRO A 16 -18.37 7.42 19.14
N LYS A 17 -19.21 6.74 18.35
CA LYS A 17 -20.32 5.92 18.83
C LYS A 17 -19.81 4.92 19.90
N ARG A 18 -20.61 4.72 20.95
CA ARG A 18 -20.41 3.65 21.96
C ARG A 18 -20.15 2.31 21.27
N PRO A 19 -19.15 1.51 21.69
CA PRO A 19 -19.09 0.11 21.30
C PRO A 19 -20.20 -0.62 22.06
N THR A 20 -21.31 -0.92 21.40
CA THR A 20 -22.26 -1.90 21.90
C THR A 20 -21.70 -3.29 21.63
N TRP A 21 -21.35 -4.01 22.70
CA TRP A 21 -21.07 -5.44 22.64
C TRP A 21 -22.26 -6.20 22.05
N VAL A 22 -22.03 -6.93 20.95
CA VAL A 22 -22.78 -8.15 20.65
C VAL A 22 -21.87 -9.30 21.07
N LEU A 23 -22.02 -9.77 22.31
CA LEU A 23 -21.52 -11.10 22.65
C LEU A 23 -22.40 -12.09 21.87
N SER A 24 -21.84 -12.78 20.88
CA SER A 24 -22.54 -13.90 20.25
C SER A 24 -22.83 -14.94 21.33
N ASN A 25 -24.10 -15.31 21.46
CA ASN A 25 -24.59 -16.30 22.44
C ASN A 25 -24.13 -17.75 22.14
N ALA A 26 -23.12 -17.95 21.29
CA ALA A 26 -22.80 -19.25 20.69
C ALA A 26 -21.80 -20.09 21.51
N GLY A 27 -21.00 -19.51 22.39
CA GLY A 27 -19.89 -20.24 23.06
C GLY A 27 -20.16 -20.85 24.43
N MET A 28 -21.32 -20.63 25.08
CA MET A 28 -21.50 -20.99 26.50
C MET A 28 -22.88 -21.58 26.82
N ARG A 29 -23.39 -22.51 25.99
CA ARG A 29 -24.66 -23.21 26.29
C ARG A 29 -24.53 -24.48 27.12
N HIS A 30 -23.32 -24.89 27.49
CA HIS A 30 -23.13 -26.11 28.28
C HIS A 30 -22.11 -25.94 29.42
N SER A 31 -22.39 -25.06 30.37
CA SER A 31 -21.97 -25.19 31.78
C SER A 31 -22.42 -23.99 32.60
N ASN A 32 -22.84 -24.20 33.85
CA ASN A 32 -23.22 -23.13 34.79
C ASN A 32 -22.10 -22.10 35.03
N SER A 33 -20.84 -22.42 34.70
CA SER A 33 -19.67 -21.55 34.82
C SER A 33 -19.61 -20.45 33.75
N GLY A 34 -20.14 -20.67 32.54
CA GLY A 34 -20.05 -19.69 31.44
C GLY A 34 -20.88 -18.42 31.67
N THR A 35 -22.11 -18.57 32.18
CA THR A 35 -22.99 -17.44 32.52
C THR A 35 -22.45 -16.58 33.67
N GLN A 36 -21.75 -17.19 34.64
CA GLN A 36 -21.13 -16.48 35.75
C GLN A 36 -19.94 -15.64 35.26
N ILE A 37 -19.11 -16.21 34.38
CA ILE A 37 -17.95 -15.55 33.75
C ILE A 37 -18.37 -14.30 32.95
N GLN A 38 -19.43 -14.40 32.14
CA GLN A 38 -19.95 -13.23 31.39
C GLN A 38 -20.50 -12.13 32.30
N MET A 39 -21.11 -12.50 33.43
CA MET A 39 -21.56 -11.53 34.44
C MET A 39 -20.36 -10.84 35.10
N ASP A 40 -19.33 -11.60 35.48
CA ASP A 40 -18.15 -11.07 36.17
C ASP A 40 -17.32 -10.14 35.26
N VAL A 41 -17.18 -10.45 33.97
CA VAL A 41 -16.53 -9.57 32.97
C VAL A 41 -17.33 -8.29 32.76
N LYS A 42 -18.65 -8.37 32.58
CA LYS A 42 -19.51 -7.18 32.44
C LYS A 42 -19.51 -6.30 33.69
N LEU A 43 -19.41 -6.91 34.88
CA LEU A 43 -19.32 -6.19 36.13
C LEU A 43 -17.98 -5.46 36.25
N PHE A 44 -16.87 -6.11 35.86
CA PHE A 44 -15.55 -5.49 35.78
C PHE A 44 -15.54 -4.31 34.80
N GLU A 45 -16.08 -4.49 33.59
CA GLU A 45 -16.18 -3.42 32.59
C GLU A 45 -17.00 -2.24 33.10
N SER A 46 -18.15 -2.51 33.73
CA SER A 46 -18.96 -1.44 34.31
C SER A 46 -18.18 -0.68 35.39
N HIS A 47 -17.39 -1.35 36.24
CA HIS A 47 -16.58 -0.69 37.25
C HIS A 47 -15.37 0.04 36.66
N PHE A 48 -14.77 -0.50 35.61
CA PHE A 48 -13.63 0.07 34.89
C PHE A 48 -14.02 1.32 34.09
N ASP A 49 -15.17 1.30 33.40
CA ASP A 49 -15.72 2.46 32.69
C ASP A 49 -16.12 3.59 33.65
N ILE A 50 -16.67 3.24 34.82
CA ILE A 50 -16.92 4.22 35.90
C ILE A 50 -15.61 4.88 36.33
N MET A 51 -14.53 4.10 36.49
CA MET A 51 -13.21 4.64 36.84
C MET A 51 -12.67 5.58 35.75
N LEU A 52 -12.71 5.19 34.47
CA LEU A 52 -12.25 6.01 33.34
C LEU A 52 -13.05 7.31 33.17
N CYS A 53 -14.35 7.29 33.44
CA CYS A 53 -15.21 8.48 33.35
C CYS A 53 -14.98 9.49 34.50
N THR A 54 -14.40 9.06 35.63
CA THR A 54 -14.12 9.93 36.79
C THR A 54 -12.80 10.70 36.71
N ARG A 55 -12.16 10.76 35.54
CA ARG A 55 -10.83 11.38 35.33
C ARG A 55 -10.73 12.87 35.73
N LYS A 56 -11.85 13.60 35.85
CA LYS A 56 -11.91 15.03 36.26
C LYS A 56 -12.40 15.29 37.70
N GLN A 57 -12.50 14.27 38.54
CA GLN A 57 -13.12 14.35 39.87
C GLN A 57 -12.12 14.33 41.05
N ARG A 58 -12.59 14.59 42.29
CA ARG A 58 -11.74 14.76 43.50
C ARG A 58 -11.03 13.44 43.87
N LEU A 59 -9.84 13.51 44.48
CA LEU A 59 -8.96 12.35 44.78
C LEU A 59 -9.68 11.18 45.50
N GLY A 60 -10.59 11.46 46.44
CA GLY A 60 -11.37 10.44 47.15
C GLY A 60 -12.38 9.69 46.29
N GLU A 61 -12.88 10.28 45.20
CA GLU A 61 -13.76 9.61 44.24
C GLU A 61 -12.96 8.62 43.36
N ARG A 62 -11.69 8.94 43.05
CA ARG A 62 -10.77 8.04 42.35
C ARG A 62 -10.37 6.83 43.20
N GLN A 63 -10.15 7.01 44.50
CA GLN A 63 -9.88 5.88 45.41
C GLN A 63 -11.08 4.94 45.54
N ALA A 64 -12.30 5.48 45.63
CA ALA A 64 -13.52 4.67 45.63
C ALA A 64 -13.70 3.90 44.31
N ALA A 65 -13.30 4.49 43.18
CA ALA A 65 -13.31 3.81 41.88
C ALA A 65 -12.23 2.72 41.77
N LEU A 66 -11.02 2.97 42.28
CA LEU A 66 -9.93 1.98 42.38
C LEU A 66 -10.31 0.80 43.30
N GLN A 67 -11.00 1.05 44.41
CA GLN A 67 -11.52 -0.01 45.28
C GLN A 67 -12.51 -0.92 44.53
N LYS A 68 -13.44 -0.33 43.77
CA LYS A 68 -14.40 -1.09 42.94
C LYS A 68 -13.71 -1.85 41.81
N ALA A 69 -12.65 -1.29 41.21
CA ALA A 69 -11.85 -1.97 40.22
C ALA A 69 -11.04 -3.14 40.82
N SER A 70 -10.52 -3.00 42.05
CA SER A 70 -9.90 -4.09 42.80
C SER A 70 -10.88 -5.22 43.11
N ASP A 71 -12.10 -4.89 43.54
CA ASP A 71 -13.14 -5.88 43.80
C ASP A 71 -13.55 -6.61 42.50
N GLY A 72 -13.57 -5.90 41.37
CA GLY A 72 -13.73 -6.49 40.04
C GLY A 72 -12.57 -7.40 39.62
N LEU A 73 -11.31 -7.02 39.90
CA LEU A 73 -10.13 -7.85 39.62
C LEU A 73 -10.16 -9.18 40.39
N LYS A 74 -10.63 -9.16 41.64
CA LYS A 74 -10.76 -10.38 42.47
C LYS A 74 -11.77 -11.37 41.89
N LEU A 75 -12.83 -10.88 41.24
CA LEU A 75 -13.79 -11.70 40.51
C LEU A 75 -13.18 -12.29 39.23
N LEU A 76 -12.34 -11.51 38.52
CA LEU A 76 -11.63 -11.94 37.31
C LEU A 76 -10.45 -12.91 37.56
N LYS A 77 -9.98 -13.07 38.80
CA LYS A 77 -8.89 -14.01 39.12
C LYS A 77 -9.20 -15.45 38.70
N ASN A 78 -10.46 -15.86 38.81
CA ASN A 78 -10.94 -17.18 38.39
C ASN A 78 -10.86 -17.39 36.85
N LEU A 79 -10.85 -16.31 36.06
CA LEU A 79 -10.67 -16.36 34.61
C LEU A 79 -9.20 -16.51 34.20
N SER A 80 -8.27 -16.03 35.02
CA SER A 80 -6.83 -16.20 34.78
C SER A 80 -6.39 -17.66 34.90
N GLU A 81 -7.06 -18.45 35.74
CA GLU A 81 -6.80 -19.90 35.92
C GLU A 81 -7.39 -20.75 34.77
N ALA A 82 -8.38 -20.21 34.07
CA ALA A 82 -8.97 -20.83 32.87
C ALA A 82 -8.30 -20.36 31.56
N SER A 83 -7.38 -19.40 31.63
CA SER A 83 -6.68 -18.87 30.46
C SER A 83 -5.57 -19.82 30.00
N PRO A 84 -5.44 -20.09 28.69
CA PRO A 84 -4.37 -20.91 28.13
C PRO A 84 -2.98 -20.25 28.22
N ILE A 85 -2.90 -18.96 28.55
CA ILE A 85 -1.67 -18.19 28.73
C ILE A 85 -1.46 -17.97 30.24
N PRO A 86 -0.24 -18.11 30.80
CA PRO A 86 0.02 -18.01 32.24
C PRO A 86 -0.01 -16.55 32.71
N ILE A 87 -1.17 -15.91 32.65
CA ILE A 87 -1.39 -14.51 33.01
C ILE A 87 -1.66 -14.31 34.51
N SER A 88 -1.88 -15.40 35.25
CA SER A 88 -2.10 -15.38 36.70
C SER A 88 -1.02 -14.63 37.52
N PRO A 89 0.30 -14.76 37.23
CA PRO A 89 1.34 -13.97 37.91
C PRO A 89 1.20 -12.47 37.66
N ILE A 90 0.81 -12.07 36.45
CA ILE A 90 0.61 -10.67 36.06
C ILE A 90 -0.60 -10.09 36.80
N PHE A 91 -1.69 -10.86 36.92
CA PHE A 91 -2.85 -10.51 37.74
C PHE A 91 -2.50 -10.28 39.21
N ALA A 92 -1.71 -11.16 39.81
CA ALA A 92 -1.28 -11.02 41.19
C ALA A 92 -0.46 -9.74 41.41
N LEU A 93 0.40 -9.37 40.44
CA LEU A 93 1.19 -8.14 40.50
C LEU A 93 0.30 -6.89 40.45
N VAL A 94 -0.69 -6.83 39.55
CA VAL A 94 -1.58 -5.67 39.45
C VAL A 94 -2.54 -5.56 40.63
N ASP A 95 -3.06 -6.67 41.16
CA ASP A 95 -3.84 -6.66 42.41
C ASP A 95 -2.99 -6.14 43.60
N GLY A 96 -1.71 -6.53 43.64
CA GLY A 96 -0.73 -5.97 44.56
C GLY A 96 -0.55 -4.45 44.39
N ILE A 97 -0.42 -3.96 43.15
CA ILE A 97 -0.22 -2.53 42.86
C ILE A 97 -1.43 -1.72 43.33
N VAL A 98 -2.63 -2.19 43.00
CA VAL A 98 -3.87 -1.52 43.38
C VAL A 98 -4.05 -1.52 44.91
N SER A 99 -3.78 -2.65 45.57
CA SER A 99 -3.85 -2.77 47.04
C SER A 99 -2.82 -1.88 47.75
N ALA A 100 -1.58 -1.84 47.26
CA ALA A 100 -0.53 -1.00 47.80
C ALA A 100 -0.84 0.50 47.57
N THR A 101 -1.47 0.85 46.44
CA THR A 101 -1.90 2.22 46.12
C THR A 101 -2.99 2.70 47.07
N LEU A 102 -3.97 1.85 47.41
CA LEU A 102 -5.02 2.18 48.38
C LEU A 102 -4.48 2.39 49.81
N ALA A 103 -3.31 1.84 50.12
CA ALA A 103 -2.63 2.01 51.40
C ALA A 103 -1.48 3.04 51.36
N ALA A 104 -1.21 3.66 50.20
CA ALA A 104 -0.08 4.56 50.02
C ALA A 104 -0.28 5.85 50.81
N LEU A 105 0.73 6.25 51.59
CA LEU A 105 0.67 7.45 52.41
C LEU A 105 1.34 8.67 51.75
N SER A 106 2.07 8.49 50.64
CA SER A 106 2.77 9.54 49.87
C SER A 106 2.68 9.33 48.36
N ASN A 107 2.77 10.42 47.58
CA ASN A 107 2.62 10.44 46.11
C ASN A 107 1.34 9.73 45.64
N GLU A 108 0.25 10.03 46.34
CA GLU A 108 -1.05 9.35 46.19
C GLU A 108 -1.62 9.48 44.77
N GLU A 109 -1.47 10.65 44.13
CA GLU A 109 -1.96 10.87 42.76
C GLU A 109 -1.16 10.08 41.71
N ASP A 110 0.16 10.02 41.84
CA ASP A 110 1.00 9.26 40.91
C ASP A 110 0.83 7.75 41.09
N CYS A 111 0.69 7.28 42.34
CA CYS A 111 0.37 5.87 42.60
C CYS A 111 -0.99 5.49 41.99
N VAL A 112 -1.99 6.36 42.08
CA VAL A 112 -3.31 6.19 41.45
C VAL A 112 -3.21 6.10 39.93
N ILE A 113 -2.39 6.94 39.30
CA ILE A 113 -2.17 6.92 37.84
C ILE A 113 -1.46 5.64 37.41
N LEU A 114 -0.41 5.22 38.12
CA LEU A 114 0.31 3.98 37.83
C LEU A 114 -0.61 2.76 37.97
N ALA A 115 -1.43 2.71 39.01
CA ALA A 115 -2.43 1.66 39.20
C ALA A 115 -3.49 1.63 38.09
N GLU A 116 -4.00 2.80 37.66
CA GLU A 116 -4.93 2.92 36.53
C GLU A 116 -4.31 2.40 35.22
N ARG A 117 -3.04 2.73 34.97
CA ARG A 117 -2.32 2.29 33.76
C ARG A 117 -2.04 0.78 33.79
N SER A 118 -1.68 0.22 34.94
CA SER A 118 -1.52 -1.23 35.12
C SER A 118 -2.85 -1.99 34.96
N LEU A 119 -3.96 -1.42 35.42
CA LEU A 119 -5.30 -1.97 35.22
C LEU A 119 -5.72 -1.96 33.74
N ARG A 120 -5.42 -0.89 32.99
CA ARG A 120 -5.65 -0.82 31.52
C ARG A 120 -4.87 -1.89 30.76
N LEU A 121 -3.63 -2.15 31.17
CA LEU A 121 -2.78 -3.19 30.60
C LEU A 121 -3.40 -4.57 30.78
N ILE A 122 -3.80 -4.93 32.01
CA ILE A 122 -4.48 -6.20 32.25
C ILE A 122 -5.82 -6.29 31.53
N TYR A 123 -6.61 -5.22 31.52
CA TYR A 123 -7.88 -5.23 30.80
C TYR A 123 -7.67 -5.49 29.30
N ALA A 124 -6.70 -4.83 28.68
CA ALA A 124 -6.33 -5.11 27.30
C ALA A 124 -5.89 -6.58 27.13
N LEU A 125 -5.02 -7.09 27.99
CA LEU A 125 -4.54 -8.47 27.94
C LEU A 125 -5.68 -9.49 28.08
N VAL A 126 -6.60 -9.28 29.03
CA VAL A 126 -7.72 -10.17 29.33
C VAL A 126 -8.77 -10.11 28.23
N ASN A 127 -9.09 -8.92 27.73
CA ASN A 127 -10.04 -8.76 26.64
C ASN A 127 -9.55 -9.43 25.36
N GLU A 128 -8.24 -9.42 25.12
CA GLU A 128 -7.65 -10.07 23.95
C GLU A 128 -7.46 -11.59 24.14
N THR A 129 -7.43 -12.11 25.37
CA THR A 129 -7.14 -13.54 25.66
C THR A 129 -8.28 -14.36 26.27
N ALA A 130 -9.37 -13.73 26.73
CA ALA A 130 -10.47 -14.42 27.42
C ALA A 130 -11.27 -15.35 26.48
N GLY A 131 -11.43 -16.61 26.89
CA GLY A 131 -12.28 -17.61 26.20
C GLY A 131 -11.61 -18.40 25.07
N GLN A 132 -10.32 -18.17 24.81
CA GLN A 132 -9.60 -18.77 23.67
C GLN A 132 -8.69 -19.92 24.12
N LYS A 133 -8.28 -20.82 23.20
CA LYS A 133 -7.20 -21.80 23.43
C LYS A 133 -5.99 -21.41 22.57
N ILE A 134 -5.02 -20.73 23.18
CA ILE A 134 -3.83 -20.19 22.51
C ILE A 134 -2.62 -21.09 22.81
N GLN A 135 -1.78 -21.41 21.81
CA GLN A 135 -0.50 -22.09 22.04
C GLN A 135 0.59 -21.07 22.44
N LEU A 136 1.30 -21.36 23.54
CA LEU A 136 2.40 -20.52 24.04
C LEU A 136 3.66 -20.67 23.16
N THR A 137 3.97 -19.63 22.39
CA THR A 137 5.27 -19.50 21.71
C THR A 137 6.33 -18.95 22.66
N GLN A 138 7.61 -19.22 22.37
CA GLN A 138 8.73 -18.72 23.19
C GLN A 138 8.77 -17.18 23.26
N GLN A 139 8.32 -16.50 22.20
CA GLN A 139 8.24 -15.04 22.15
C GLN A 139 7.15 -14.49 23.07
N ILE A 140 5.93 -15.08 23.06
CA ILE A 140 4.85 -14.69 23.98
C ILE A 140 5.29 -14.89 25.43
N GLN A 141 6.03 -15.98 25.72
CA GLN A 141 6.56 -16.21 27.06
C GLN A 141 7.60 -15.16 27.47
N TYR A 142 8.46 -14.71 26.55
CA TYR A 142 9.43 -13.63 26.79
C TYR A 142 8.72 -12.30 27.07
N ASP A 143 7.71 -11.94 26.27
CA ASP A 143 6.97 -10.68 26.39
C ASP A 143 6.15 -10.61 27.69
N LEU A 144 5.54 -11.74 28.10
CA LEU A 144 4.86 -11.86 29.39
C LEU A 144 5.84 -11.74 30.57
N ASN A 145 7.05 -12.29 30.44
CA ASN A 145 8.09 -12.15 31.46
C ASN A 145 8.58 -10.70 31.56
N LEU A 146 8.75 -10.00 30.43
CA LEU A 146 9.11 -8.59 30.40
C LEU A 146 8.04 -7.72 31.06
N LEU A 147 6.76 -7.95 30.73
CA LEU A 147 5.62 -7.27 31.36
C LEU A 147 5.53 -7.53 32.86
N SER A 148 5.72 -8.78 33.28
CA SER A 148 5.77 -9.17 34.70
C SER A 148 6.91 -8.44 35.43
N GLY A 149 8.08 -8.34 34.81
CA GLY A 149 9.21 -7.56 35.32
C GLY A 149 8.88 -6.07 35.50
N THR A 150 8.27 -5.44 34.49
CA THR A 150 7.84 -4.04 34.56
C THR A 150 6.82 -3.81 35.67
N LEU A 151 5.80 -4.66 35.79
CA LEU A 151 4.77 -4.53 36.84
C LEU A 151 5.33 -4.80 38.23
N SER A 152 6.30 -5.69 38.37
CA SER A 152 7.02 -5.91 39.64
C SER A 152 7.78 -4.66 40.10
N ASN A 153 8.44 -3.96 39.17
CA ASN A 153 9.11 -2.68 39.47
C ASN A 153 8.12 -1.61 39.93
N VAL A 154 6.94 -1.54 39.28
CA VAL A 154 5.85 -0.62 39.68
C VAL A 154 5.34 -0.97 41.08
N LEU A 155 5.09 -2.25 41.37
CA LEU A 155 4.65 -2.71 42.69
C LEU A 155 5.64 -2.35 43.78
N GLN A 156 6.92 -2.64 43.57
CA GLN A 156 7.98 -2.35 44.54
C GLN A 156 8.07 -0.85 44.84
N PHE A 157 7.89 0.00 43.82
CA PHE A 157 7.86 1.45 44.01
C PHE A 157 6.66 1.88 44.86
N VAL A 158 5.45 1.38 44.57
CA VAL A 158 4.23 1.74 45.30
C VAL A 158 4.29 1.24 46.75
N GLU A 159 4.78 0.02 47.01
CA GLU A 159 4.95 -0.50 48.37
C GLU A 159 5.96 0.31 49.22
N GLN A 160 7.01 0.85 48.59
CA GLN A 160 7.94 1.75 49.27
C GLN A 160 7.27 3.06 49.72
N GLN A 161 6.23 3.52 49.01
CA GLN A 161 5.46 4.71 49.41
C GLN A 161 4.52 4.44 50.60
N GLN A 162 4.13 3.18 50.84
CA GLN A 162 3.31 2.77 51.99
C GLN A 162 4.05 2.94 53.34
N LYS A 163 5.37 2.70 53.37
CA LYS A 163 6.15 2.59 54.62
C LYS A 163 6.84 3.89 55.07
N ARG A 164 6.63 5.03 54.38
CA ARG A 164 7.41 6.27 54.58
C ARG A 164 6.79 7.27 55.56
N SER A 165 7.57 7.69 56.56
CA SER A 165 7.21 8.78 57.50
C SER A 165 7.32 10.16 56.86
N PHE A 166 6.57 11.14 57.41
CA PHE A 166 6.41 12.50 56.86
C PHE A 166 7.73 13.23 56.55
N ALA A 167 8.76 13.08 57.41
CA ALA A 167 10.06 13.74 57.25
C ALA A 167 10.86 13.24 56.04
N ARG A 168 10.69 11.98 55.62
CA ARG A 168 11.42 11.39 54.49
C ARG A 168 10.83 11.80 53.13
N ARG A 169 9.57 12.27 53.10
CA ARG A 169 8.83 12.67 51.88
C ARG A 169 9.33 13.99 51.27
N LEU A 170 9.74 14.93 52.11
CA LEU A 170 10.20 16.26 51.67
C LEU A 170 11.62 16.23 51.06
N TRP A 171 12.43 15.24 51.40
CA TRP A 171 13.83 15.15 50.96
C TRP A 171 14.03 14.40 49.63
N THR A 172 13.12 13.50 49.24
CA THR A 172 13.29 12.62 48.05
C THR A 172 12.40 12.98 46.85
N ALA A 173 11.57 14.03 46.94
CA ALA A 173 10.58 14.38 45.90
C ALA A 173 11.16 14.49 44.48
N LYS A 174 12.40 14.98 44.33
CA LYS A 174 13.07 15.11 43.02
C LYS A 174 13.55 13.77 42.45
N SER A 175 13.94 12.84 43.32
CA SER A 175 14.33 11.46 42.98
C SER A 175 13.12 10.57 42.67
N ASP A 176 12.01 10.79 43.39
CA ASP A 176 10.76 10.08 43.15
C ASP A 176 10.15 10.49 41.80
N GLY A 177 10.24 11.77 41.39
CA GLY A 177 9.77 12.24 40.08
C GLY A 177 10.48 11.58 38.89
N SER A 178 11.80 11.40 38.94
CA SER A 178 12.53 10.68 37.89
C SER A 178 12.19 9.19 37.83
N ALA A 179 11.99 8.55 39.00
CA ALA A 179 11.57 7.16 39.05
C ALA A 179 10.16 6.96 38.47
N ILE A 180 9.24 7.91 38.75
CA ILE A 180 7.88 7.89 38.20
C ILE A 180 7.89 8.07 36.67
N ILE A 181 8.70 8.98 36.13
CA ILE A 181 8.81 9.17 34.68
C ILE A 181 9.39 7.91 34.00
N ASP A 182 10.41 7.29 34.59
CA ASP A 182 10.97 6.06 34.02
C ASP A 182 9.99 4.89 34.09
N LEU A 183 9.25 4.73 35.18
CA LEU A 183 8.18 3.73 35.30
C LEU A 183 7.06 3.96 34.28
N HIS A 184 6.64 5.21 34.04
CA HIS A 184 5.70 5.53 32.97
C HIS A 184 6.26 5.14 31.59
N GLY A 185 7.52 5.46 31.30
CA GLY A 185 8.19 5.07 30.07
C GLY A 185 8.35 3.55 29.92
N GLN A 186 8.57 2.81 31.01
CA GLN A 186 8.58 1.34 30.98
C GLN A 186 7.19 0.76 30.70
N ILE A 187 6.13 1.32 31.29
CA ILE A 187 4.73 0.95 31.00
C ILE A 187 4.35 1.31 29.55
N ASP A 188 4.79 2.47 29.03
CA ASP A 188 4.56 2.90 27.65
C ASP A 188 5.26 1.97 26.66
N ARG A 189 6.53 1.60 26.90
CA ARG A 189 7.25 0.62 26.06
C ARG A 189 6.60 -0.76 26.12
N ALA A 190 6.14 -1.20 27.30
CA ALA A 190 5.40 -2.45 27.39
C ALA A 190 4.07 -2.36 26.63
N LEU A 191 3.31 -1.26 26.77
CA LEU A 191 2.09 -1.01 26.00
C LEU A 191 2.34 -0.94 24.49
N GLU A 192 3.46 -0.36 24.06
CA GLU A 192 3.87 -0.30 22.66
C GLU A 192 4.27 -1.67 22.14
N VAL A 193 5.04 -2.48 22.87
CA VAL A 193 5.33 -3.87 22.48
C VAL A 193 4.05 -4.72 22.40
N PHE A 194 3.07 -4.47 23.28
CA PHE A 194 1.76 -5.16 23.22
C PHE A 194 0.80 -4.58 22.16
N ASN A 195 0.96 -3.32 21.73
CA ASN A 195 0.11 -2.68 20.71
C ASN A 195 0.70 -2.65 19.29
N ASN A 196 2.03 -2.63 19.16
CA ASN A 196 2.79 -2.64 17.92
C ASN A 196 3.50 -3.99 17.79
N LEU A 197 3.07 -4.75 16.77
CA LEU A 197 3.67 -5.96 16.23
C LEU A 197 3.56 -7.24 17.08
N GLN A 198 3.00 -8.29 16.47
CA GLN A 198 2.95 -9.70 16.86
C GLN A 198 1.68 -10.21 17.59
N LEU A 199 1.24 -9.67 18.74
CA LEU A 199 0.07 -10.28 19.44
C LEU A 199 -1.29 -9.94 18.80
N LYS A 200 -1.51 -8.67 18.41
CA LYS A 200 -2.73 -8.24 17.70
C LYS A 200 -2.88 -8.90 16.34
N SER A 201 -1.78 -9.11 15.61
CA SER A 201 -1.79 -9.84 14.35
C SER A 201 -2.07 -11.32 14.57
N HIS A 202 -1.44 -11.97 15.55
CA HIS A 202 -1.71 -13.39 15.86
C HIS A 202 -3.15 -13.64 16.38
N ILE A 203 -3.67 -12.77 17.25
CA ILE A 203 -5.04 -12.87 17.78
C ILE A 203 -6.06 -12.48 16.69
N ALA A 204 -5.79 -11.48 15.83
CA ALA A 204 -6.66 -11.15 14.70
C ALA A 204 -6.70 -12.28 13.66
N VAL A 205 -5.57 -12.95 13.41
CA VAL A 205 -5.48 -14.15 12.56
C VAL A 205 -6.26 -15.32 13.19
N GLN A 206 -6.14 -15.57 14.50
CA GLN A 206 -6.93 -16.61 15.19
C GLN A 206 -8.43 -16.27 15.28
N LYS A 207 -8.79 -14.98 15.43
CA LYS A 207 -10.17 -14.48 15.45
C LYS A 207 -10.83 -14.63 14.08
N LYS A 208 -10.09 -14.41 12.98
CA LYS A 208 -10.52 -14.73 11.61
C LYS A 208 -10.75 -16.25 11.46
N LEU A 209 -9.84 -17.09 11.98
CA LEU A 209 -9.96 -18.56 11.97
C LEU A 209 -11.15 -19.11 12.78
N GLU A 210 -11.49 -18.50 13.93
CA GLU A 210 -12.59 -18.95 14.79
C GLU A 210 -13.96 -18.41 14.33
N ILE A 211 -14.02 -17.20 13.74
CA ILE A 211 -15.21 -16.68 13.03
C ILE A 211 -15.53 -17.56 11.82
N ILE A 212 -14.52 -18.07 11.12
CA ILE A 212 -14.69 -19.03 10.03
C ILE A 212 -15.18 -20.39 10.56
N LYS A 213 -14.65 -20.90 11.70
CA LYS A 213 -15.18 -22.12 12.35
C LYS A 213 -16.63 -21.98 12.85
N LEU A 214 -16.99 -20.83 13.42
CA LEU A 214 -18.36 -20.55 13.87
C LEU A 214 -19.33 -20.35 12.70
N ALA A 215 -18.88 -19.79 11.58
CA ALA A 215 -19.67 -19.71 10.33
C ALA A 215 -19.87 -21.10 9.69
N ILE A 216 -18.95 -22.04 9.92
CA ILE A 216 -19.07 -23.43 9.49
C ILE A 216 -20.03 -24.22 10.40
N ASP A 217 -20.06 -23.97 11.71
CA ASP A 217 -20.96 -24.66 12.65
C ASP A 217 -22.43 -24.13 12.63
N ASP A 218 -22.66 -22.84 12.31
CA ASP A 218 -24.03 -22.26 12.22
C ASP A 218 -24.75 -22.61 10.90
N HIS A 219 -24.06 -23.19 9.92
CA HIS A 219 -24.63 -23.55 8.62
C HIS A 219 -25.37 -24.91 8.58
N HIS A 220 -25.67 -25.52 9.74
CA HIS A 220 -26.45 -26.75 9.84
C HIS A 220 -27.92 -26.59 10.29
N CYS A 221 -28.50 -25.39 10.24
CA CYS A 221 -29.94 -25.23 10.40
C CYS A 221 -30.52 -24.26 9.37
N TYR A 222 -30.93 -24.80 8.23
CA TYR A 222 -32.26 -24.67 7.60
C TYR A 222 -32.15 -25.09 6.13
N ALA A 223 -32.59 -26.31 5.85
CA ALA A 223 -32.77 -26.86 4.52
C ALA A 223 -34.12 -26.40 3.91
N GLU A 224 -34.03 -25.90 2.67
CA GLU A 224 -35.02 -25.96 1.57
C GLU A 224 -36.42 -25.30 1.69
N PRO A 225 -37.17 -25.13 0.57
CA PRO A 225 -36.79 -24.59 -0.74
C PRO A 225 -37.87 -23.60 -1.27
N HIS A 226 -37.60 -22.79 -2.30
CA HIS A 226 -38.64 -22.50 -3.31
C HIS A 226 -38.08 -21.99 -4.64
N VAL A 227 -38.39 -22.79 -5.66
CA VAL A 227 -38.24 -22.59 -7.09
C VAL A 227 -39.36 -21.68 -7.64
N ALA A 228 -39.04 -21.00 -8.74
CA ALA A 228 -39.90 -20.54 -9.85
C ALA A 228 -40.52 -19.13 -9.90
N GLN A 229 -40.32 -18.55 -11.10
CA GLN A 229 -41.14 -17.60 -11.88
C GLN A 229 -41.07 -16.10 -11.58
N SER A 230 -40.45 -15.33 -12.49
CA SER A 230 -41.20 -14.77 -13.63
C SER A 230 -40.27 -14.14 -14.68
N ARG A 231 -40.67 -14.35 -15.94
CA ARG A 231 -40.16 -13.71 -17.15
C ARG A 231 -40.71 -12.29 -17.24
N ALA A 232 -39.89 -11.45 -17.87
CA ALA A 232 -40.25 -10.36 -18.78
C ALA A 232 -40.63 -8.98 -18.21
N GLU A 233 -40.16 -7.99 -18.99
CA GLU A 233 -40.55 -6.58 -19.08
C GLU A 233 -39.82 -5.59 -18.16
N GLY A 234 -39.28 -4.56 -18.80
CA GLY A 234 -38.92 -3.30 -18.13
C GLY A 234 -37.47 -2.90 -18.30
N THR A 235 -37.14 -2.41 -19.49
CA THR A 235 -36.03 -1.48 -19.72
C THR A 235 -35.95 -0.42 -18.63
N ALA A 236 -34.97 -0.53 -17.75
CA ALA A 236 -34.41 0.59 -17.01
C ALA A 236 -32.92 0.32 -16.88
N SER A 237 -32.15 1.01 -17.72
CA SER A 237 -30.72 1.18 -17.54
C SER A 237 -30.49 1.76 -16.15
N VAL A 238 -30.18 0.90 -15.18
CA VAL A 238 -29.48 1.33 -13.97
C VAL A 238 -28.06 1.60 -14.44
N SER A 239 -27.83 2.82 -14.92
CA SER A 239 -26.51 3.43 -14.92
C SER A 239 -25.99 3.28 -13.50
N ARG A 240 -25.06 2.35 -13.30
CA ARG A 240 -24.15 2.41 -12.17
C ARG A 240 -23.36 3.70 -12.39
N ASP A 241 -23.84 4.79 -11.81
CA ASP A 241 -23.04 5.97 -11.52
C ASP A 241 -21.91 5.52 -10.58
N VAL A 242 -20.88 4.93 -11.17
CA VAL A 242 -19.54 5.00 -10.60
C VAL A 242 -19.13 6.45 -10.78
N ALA A 243 -19.42 7.29 -9.78
CA ALA A 243 -18.91 8.64 -9.76
C ALA A 243 -17.37 8.57 -9.88
N PRO A 244 -16.76 9.21 -10.89
CA PRO A 244 -15.31 9.29 -10.94
C PRO A 244 -14.85 10.10 -9.74
N VAL A 245 -14.07 9.47 -8.85
CA VAL A 245 -13.45 10.12 -7.69
C VAL A 245 -12.20 10.89 -8.16
N HIS A 246 -12.39 11.87 -9.04
CA HIS A 246 -11.38 12.87 -9.33
C HIS A 246 -12.00 14.24 -9.11
N LYS A 247 -11.85 14.78 -7.89
CA LYS A 247 -12.08 16.21 -7.67
C LYS A 247 -11.11 16.96 -8.58
N VAL A 248 -11.63 17.81 -9.47
CA VAL A 248 -10.82 18.77 -10.22
C VAL A 248 -10.00 19.57 -9.20
N PRO A 249 -8.67 19.63 -9.30
CA PRO A 249 -7.84 20.44 -8.42
C PRO A 249 -8.30 21.90 -8.47
N LEU A 250 -8.53 22.51 -7.31
CA LEU A 250 -8.92 23.93 -7.23
C LEU A 250 -7.72 24.80 -7.60
N LEU A 251 -7.94 25.79 -8.46
CA LEU A 251 -6.95 26.81 -8.76
C LEU A 251 -6.60 27.60 -7.49
N PRO A 252 -5.33 28.00 -7.30
CA PRO A 252 -4.98 28.90 -6.20
C PRO A 252 -5.75 30.22 -6.33
N PRO A 253 -6.09 30.88 -5.21
CA PRO A 253 -6.89 32.11 -5.24
C PRO A 253 -6.12 33.25 -5.93
N ALA A 254 -6.86 34.10 -6.65
CA ALA A 254 -6.30 35.33 -7.18
C ALA A 254 -5.88 36.29 -6.04
N PRO A 255 -4.81 37.08 -6.21
CA PRO A 255 -4.39 38.07 -5.22
C PRO A 255 -5.47 39.13 -5.00
N SER A 256 -5.75 39.46 -3.74
CA SER A 256 -6.73 40.51 -3.37
C SER A 256 -6.23 41.93 -3.64
N ILE A 257 -4.91 42.14 -3.58
CA ILE A 257 -4.25 43.42 -3.84
C ILE A 257 -3.49 43.31 -5.15
N PHE A 258 -4.00 43.97 -6.20
CA PHE A 258 -3.42 43.92 -7.54
C PHE A 258 -3.69 45.23 -8.30
N PHE A 259 -2.67 46.08 -8.44
CA PHE A 259 -2.77 47.41 -9.07
C PHE A 259 -1.76 47.58 -10.22
N GLY A 260 -2.07 48.47 -11.17
CA GLY A 260 -1.12 48.92 -12.21
C GLY A 260 -0.76 47.92 -13.30
N ARG A 261 -1.45 46.77 -13.34
CA ARG A 261 -1.12 45.63 -14.20
C ARG A 261 -2.24 45.27 -15.18
N GLN A 262 -3.33 46.04 -15.21
CA GLN A 262 -4.52 45.68 -15.97
C GLN A 262 -4.24 45.61 -17.48
N GLU A 263 -3.48 46.56 -18.03
CA GLU A 263 -3.12 46.55 -19.46
C GLU A 263 -2.35 45.27 -19.86
N VAL A 264 -1.46 44.80 -18.98
CA VAL A 264 -0.68 43.58 -19.20
C VAL A 264 -1.57 42.34 -19.10
N VAL A 265 -2.52 42.32 -18.16
CA VAL A 265 -3.53 41.26 -18.06
C VAL A 265 -4.39 41.23 -19.32
N ASP A 266 -4.88 42.38 -19.78
CA ASP A 266 -5.73 42.49 -20.95
C ASP A 266 -4.98 42.04 -22.23
N GLU A 267 -3.70 42.38 -22.36
CA GLU A 267 -2.84 41.89 -23.44
C GLU A 267 -2.66 40.36 -23.38
N LEU A 268 -2.39 39.80 -22.20
CA LEU A 268 -2.28 38.35 -22.00
C LEU A 268 -3.59 37.61 -22.31
N VAL A 269 -4.71 38.11 -21.79
CA VAL A 269 -6.06 37.57 -22.05
C VAL A 269 -6.33 37.59 -23.54
N LYS A 270 -6.05 38.72 -24.22
CA LYS A 270 -6.21 38.84 -25.66
C LYS A 270 -5.38 37.81 -26.42
N ILE A 271 -4.11 37.64 -26.08
CA ILE A 271 -3.23 36.65 -26.74
C ILE A 271 -3.78 35.22 -26.56
N VAL A 272 -4.16 34.85 -25.34
CA VAL A 272 -4.58 33.47 -25.01
C VAL A 272 -5.97 33.16 -25.59
N VAL A 273 -6.92 34.09 -25.49
CA VAL A 273 -8.29 33.90 -26.00
C VAL A 273 -8.35 33.97 -27.53
N SER A 274 -7.72 34.98 -28.17
CA SER A 274 -7.85 35.14 -29.63
C SER A 274 -7.18 34.04 -30.44
N GLU A 275 -6.04 33.50 -29.97
CA GLU A 275 -5.44 32.33 -30.61
C GLU A 275 -6.35 31.10 -30.45
N SER A 276 -6.92 30.88 -29.26
CA SER A 276 -7.81 29.76 -28.99
C SER A 276 -9.09 29.79 -29.83
N GLU A 277 -9.73 30.96 -29.97
CA GLU A 277 -10.91 31.13 -30.83
C GLU A 277 -10.58 30.94 -32.32
N GLY A 278 -9.34 31.25 -32.73
CA GLY A 278 -8.82 31.02 -34.08
C GLY A 278 -8.38 29.58 -34.37
N GLY A 279 -8.60 28.63 -33.44
CA GLY A 279 -8.17 27.24 -33.56
C GLY A 279 -6.66 27.04 -33.42
N ARG A 280 -5.95 28.01 -32.83
CA ARG A 280 -4.52 27.96 -32.52
C ARG A 280 -4.32 27.94 -31.00
N SER A 281 -3.12 27.58 -30.58
CA SER A 281 -2.76 27.54 -29.16
C SER A 281 -1.68 28.56 -28.84
N ALA A 282 -1.93 29.36 -27.80
CA ALA A 282 -1.00 30.38 -27.35
C ALA A 282 0.18 29.76 -26.59
N ARG A 283 1.39 30.25 -26.84
CA ARG A 283 2.62 29.86 -26.13
C ARG A 283 3.29 31.14 -25.65
N VAL A 284 3.18 31.44 -24.36
CA VAL A 284 3.62 32.73 -23.80
C VAL A 284 4.61 32.51 -22.66
N ALA A 285 5.75 33.20 -22.73
CA ALA A 285 6.71 33.29 -21.64
C ALA A 285 6.58 34.66 -20.96
N VAL A 286 6.16 34.65 -19.69
CA VAL A 286 6.09 35.83 -18.82
C VAL A 286 7.44 35.99 -18.14
N LEU A 287 8.23 36.94 -18.62
CA LEU A 287 9.60 37.17 -18.16
C LEU A 287 9.68 38.33 -17.17
N GLY A 288 10.62 38.30 -16.23
CA GLY A 288 10.85 39.44 -15.32
C GLY A 288 11.70 39.11 -14.10
N GLY A 289 12.03 40.12 -13.31
CA GLY A 289 12.83 39.98 -12.09
C GLY A 289 12.16 39.12 -11.00
N GLY A 290 12.93 38.78 -9.95
CA GLY A 290 12.38 38.14 -8.75
C GLY A 290 11.45 39.09 -8.00
N GLY A 291 10.36 38.59 -7.41
CA GLY A 291 9.42 39.41 -6.65
C GLY A 291 8.59 40.43 -7.46
N ILE A 292 8.68 40.40 -8.79
CA ILE A 292 8.03 41.38 -9.68
C ILE A 292 6.51 41.16 -9.86
N GLY A 293 5.97 40.04 -9.37
CA GLY A 293 4.54 39.71 -9.44
C GLY A 293 4.11 38.87 -10.64
N LYS A 294 5.00 38.06 -11.23
CA LYS A 294 4.66 37.15 -12.36
C LYS A 294 3.60 36.11 -11.98
N THR A 295 3.78 35.43 -10.85
CA THR A 295 2.80 34.48 -10.30
C THR A 295 1.46 35.16 -10.04
N SER A 296 1.46 36.36 -9.45
CA SER A 296 0.24 37.14 -9.23
C SER A 296 -0.48 37.47 -10.54
N LEU A 297 0.27 37.84 -11.58
CA LEU A 297 -0.25 38.13 -12.91
C LEU A 297 -0.90 36.90 -13.57
N THR A 298 -0.26 35.73 -13.49
CA THR A 298 -0.80 34.49 -14.08
C THR A 298 -2.00 33.93 -13.31
N LEU A 299 -2.07 34.12 -11.98
CA LEU A 299 -3.27 33.80 -11.21
C LEU A 299 -4.44 34.71 -11.58
N VAL A 300 -4.23 36.02 -11.72
CA VAL A 300 -5.28 36.94 -12.20
C VAL A 300 -5.75 36.57 -13.62
N LEU A 301 -4.84 36.14 -14.50
CA LEU A 301 -5.19 35.62 -15.83
C LEU A 301 -6.12 34.39 -15.73
N LEU A 302 -5.78 33.41 -14.89
CA LEU A 302 -6.57 32.17 -14.74
C LEU A 302 -7.98 32.42 -14.20
N HIS A 303 -8.16 33.43 -13.35
CA HIS A 303 -9.45 33.84 -12.78
C HIS A 303 -10.21 34.88 -13.63
N ASN A 304 -9.66 35.29 -14.78
CA ASN A 304 -10.32 36.26 -15.65
C ASN A 304 -11.59 35.64 -16.30
N GLY A 305 -12.71 36.39 -16.29
CA GLY A 305 -13.99 35.89 -16.80
C GLY A 305 -14.00 35.49 -18.28
N GLN A 306 -13.16 36.12 -19.14
CA GLN A 306 -13.04 35.72 -20.55
C GLN A 306 -12.28 34.39 -20.68
N VAL A 307 -11.20 34.23 -19.92
CA VAL A 307 -10.43 32.97 -19.87
C VAL A 307 -11.28 31.84 -19.29
N GLU A 308 -12.08 32.11 -18.26
CA GLU A 308 -13.06 31.15 -17.74
C GLU A 308 -14.09 30.75 -18.79
N ALA A 309 -14.61 31.70 -19.56
CA ALA A 309 -15.57 31.42 -20.63
C ALA A 309 -14.98 30.55 -21.75
N THR A 310 -13.70 30.75 -22.10
CA THR A 310 -13.02 30.00 -23.17
C THR A 310 -12.57 28.61 -22.73
N PHE A 311 -11.96 28.48 -21.54
CA PHE A 311 -11.29 27.25 -21.09
C PHE A 311 -12.06 26.47 -20.01
N GLY A 312 -13.10 27.06 -19.41
CA GLY A 312 -13.95 26.41 -18.41
C GLY A 312 -13.16 25.86 -17.21
N ALA A 313 -13.38 24.60 -16.85
CA ALA A 313 -12.64 23.93 -15.78
C ALA A 313 -11.24 23.44 -16.20
N ARG A 314 -10.86 23.55 -17.49
CA ARG A 314 -9.59 23.05 -18.05
C ARG A 314 -8.47 24.09 -17.96
N ARG A 315 -8.41 24.73 -16.79
CA ARG A 315 -7.40 25.72 -16.40
C ARG A 315 -6.55 25.07 -15.31
N PHE A 316 -5.25 24.99 -15.52
CA PHE A 316 -4.34 24.26 -14.65
C PHE A 316 -3.16 25.15 -14.22
N PHE A 317 -2.77 25.03 -12.96
CA PHE A 317 -1.65 25.79 -12.39
C PHE A 317 -0.69 24.83 -11.70
N ALA A 318 0.54 24.74 -12.22
CA ALA A 318 1.60 23.85 -11.76
C ALA A 318 2.78 24.68 -11.22
N ARG A 319 3.17 24.45 -9.96
CA ARG A 319 4.30 25.14 -9.31
C ARG A 319 5.58 24.33 -9.47
N CYS A 320 6.58 24.86 -10.16
CA CYS A 320 7.83 24.16 -10.40
C CYS A 320 8.88 24.31 -9.28
N ASP A 321 8.49 24.87 -8.13
CA ASP A 321 9.35 25.21 -6.98
C ASP A 321 10.22 24.05 -6.45
N ALA A 322 9.70 22.82 -6.50
CA ALA A 322 10.35 21.62 -5.97
C ALA A 322 10.97 20.73 -7.08
N VAL A 323 10.89 21.15 -8.35
CA VAL A 323 11.22 20.28 -9.48
C VAL A 323 12.72 20.19 -9.70
N THR A 324 13.25 18.97 -9.65
CA THR A 324 14.68 18.68 -9.84
C THR A 324 14.98 17.81 -11.06
N SER A 325 13.97 17.41 -11.84
CA SER A 325 14.13 16.60 -13.06
C SER A 325 12.95 16.74 -14.02
N ALA A 326 13.09 16.21 -15.23
CA ALA A 326 12.00 16.13 -16.20
C ALA A 326 10.81 15.29 -15.73
N ASP A 327 11.05 14.19 -15.02
CA ASP A 327 9.97 13.37 -14.44
C ASP A 327 9.27 14.10 -13.28
N GLY A 328 10.03 14.89 -12.51
CA GLY A 328 9.46 15.78 -11.50
C GLY A 328 8.54 16.84 -12.12
N LEU A 329 8.92 17.40 -13.28
CA LEU A 329 8.08 18.36 -14.01
C LEU A 329 6.76 17.70 -14.45
N LEU A 330 6.83 16.50 -15.03
CA LEU A 330 5.63 15.73 -15.39
C LEU A 330 4.78 15.42 -14.16
N SER A 331 5.40 15.09 -13.02
CA SER A 331 4.70 14.82 -11.76
C SER A 331 3.90 16.03 -11.28
N VAL A 332 4.50 17.22 -11.26
CA VAL A 332 3.80 18.45 -10.84
C VAL A 332 2.64 18.77 -11.80
N ILE A 333 2.83 18.58 -13.10
CA ILE A 333 1.76 18.77 -14.10
C ILE A 333 0.63 17.77 -13.87
N ALA A 334 0.95 16.50 -13.63
CA ALA A 334 -0.02 15.44 -13.35
C ALA A 334 -0.83 15.75 -12.09
N VAL A 335 -0.19 16.19 -11.00
CA VAL A 335 -0.86 16.65 -9.77
C VAL A 335 -1.80 17.81 -10.06
N ALA A 336 -1.36 18.82 -10.80
CA ALA A 336 -2.19 19.97 -11.17
C ALA A 336 -3.42 19.58 -12.02
N MET A 337 -3.37 18.44 -12.71
CA MET A 337 -4.46 17.91 -13.54
C MET A 337 -5.29 16.82 -12.85
N GLY A 338 -4.85 16.35 -11.67
CA GLY A 338 -5.47 15.22 -10.96
C GLY A 338 -5.26 13.87 -11.68
N VAL A 339 -4.10 13.68 -12.31
CA VAL A 339 -3.71 12.48 -13.06
C VAL A 339 -2.60 11.74 -12.31
N SER A 340 -2.65 10.41 -12.32
CA SER A 340 -1.63 9.52 -11.71
C SER A 340 -1.50 8.24 -12.53
N GLY A 341 -0.33 7.60 -12.54
CA GLY A 341 -0.06 6.35 -13.26
C GLY A 341 1.38 6.22 -13.76
N GLY A 342 1.72 5.08 -14.37
CA GLY A 342 3.10 4.76 -14.78
C GLY A 342 3.67 5.62 -15.92
N ASP A 343 2.89 5.86 -16.97
CA ASP A 343 3.26 6.74 -18.09
C ASP A 343 2.54 8.10 -17.99
N LEU A 344 3.07 8.96 -17.12
CA LEU A 344 2.49 10.28 -16.87
C LEU A 344 2.41 11.14 -18.15
N LEU A 345 3.39 11.04 -19.05
CA LEU A 345 3.40 11.86 -20.26
C LEU A 345 2.21 11.50 -21.16
N SER A 346 1.98 10.20 -21.40
CA SER A 346 0.84 9.74 -22.20
C SER A 346 -0.50 10.09 -21.54
N LEU A 347 -0.61 9.98 -20.23
CA LEU A 347 -1.84 10.32 -19.50
C LEU A 347 -2.13 11.83 -19.53
N ILE A 348 -1.10 12.68 -19.31
CA ILE A 348 -1.20 14.14 -19.45
C ILE A 348 -1.64 14.48 -20.88
N ARG A 349 -1.00 13.85 -21.88
CA ARG A 349 -1.31 14.05 -23.29
C ARG A 349 -2.75 13.67 -23.61
N GLN A 350 -3.21 12.49 -23.20
CA GLN A 350 -4.59 12.04 -23.36
C GLN A 350 -5.58 13.02 -22.72
N ARG A 351 -5.25 13.54 -21.52
CA ARG A 351 -6.09 14.52 -20.84
C ARG A 351 -6.19 15.82 -21.63
N LEU A 352 -5.10 16.26 -22.26
CA LEU A 352 -5.00 17.53 -22.97
C LEU A 352 -5.43 17.48 -24.45
N GLU A 353 -5.30 16.34 -25.13
CA GLU A 353 -5.61 16.14 -26.57
C GLU A 353 -7.10 16.06 -26.91
N ASP A 354 -7.98 16.08 -25.91
CA ASP A 354 -9.42 16.20 -26.13
C ASP A 354 -9.76 17.47 -26.91
N THR A 355 -9.99 17.30 -28.21
CA THR A 355 -10.17 18.37 -29.20
C THR A 355 -11.52 19.07 -29.07
N SER A 356 -12.41 18.57 -28.21
CA SER A 356 -13.72 19.18 -27.96
C SER A 356 -13.64 20.45 -27.12
N SER A 357 -12.55 20.67 -26.37
CA SER A 357 -12.39 21.84 -25.49
C SER A 357 -10.91 22.26 -25.32
N PRO A 358 -10.59 23.56 -25.47
CA PRO A 358 -9.22 24.04 -25.28
C PRO A 358 -8.81 23.96 -23.81
N SER A 359 -7.51 23.83 -23.55
CA SER A 359 -6.92 23.77 -22.20
C SER A 359 -5.88 24.87 -22.01
N LEU A 360 -5.78 25.41 -20.79
CA LEU A 360 -4.76 26.39 -20.41
C LEU A 360 -3.92 25.84 -19.26
N LEU A 361 -2.60 25.71 -19.47
CA LEU A 361 -1.64 25.30 -18.45
C LEU A 361 -0.67 26.44 -18.13
N VAL A 362 -0.57 26.79 -16.85
CA VAL A 362 0.45 27.70 -16.31
C VAL A 362 1.53 26.89 -15.60
N LEU A 363 2.78 27.03 -16.03
CA LEU A 363 3.96 26.54 -15.31
C LEU A 363 4.64 27.72 -14.60
N ASP A 364 4.50 27.78 -13.29
CA ASP A 364 5.02 28.86 -12.45
C ASP A 364 6.42 28.52 -11.90
N ASN A 365 7.30 29.52 -11.82
CA ASN A 365 8.72 29.39 -11.46
C ASN A 365 9.47 28.34 -12.30
N PHE A 366 9.28 28.36 -13.63
CA PHE A 366 9.88 27.38 -14.54
C PHE A 366 11.42 27.46 -14.59
N GLU A 367 12.01 28.54 -14.08
CA GLU A 367 13.46 28.68 -13.96
C GLU A 367 14.07 27.59 -13.05
N THR A 368 13.36 27.12 -12.03
CA THR A 368 13.91 26.14 -11.07
C THR A 368 14.40 24.86 -11.74
N PRO A 369 13.59 24.18 -12.58
CA PRO A 369 14.08 23.02 -13.33
C PRO A 369 14.88 23.37 -14.60
N TRP A 370 14.70 24.55 -15.19
CA TRP A 370 15.29 24.90 -16.49
C TRP A 370 16.66 25.61 -16.40
N GLU A 371 16.97 26.30 -15.31
CA GLU A 371 18.24 27.01 -15.16
C GLU A 371 19.47 26.08 -15.05
N PRO A 372 19.42 24.92 -14.37
CA PRO A 372 20.54 23.99 -14.30
C PRO A 372 20.96 23.47 -15.68
N PRO A 373 22.24 23.66 -16.11
CA PRO A 373 22.70 23.25 -17.44
C PRO A 373 22.52 21.76 -17.74
N SER A 374 22.64 20.90 -16.72
CA SER A 374 22.49 19.45 -16.85
C SER A 374 21.06 18.99 -17.12
N LEU A 375 20.06 19.82 -16.84
CA LEU A 375 18.64 19.46 -16.99
C LEU A 375 17.97 20.11 -18.21
N ARG A 376 18.55 21.21 -18.72
CA ARG A 376 17.97 22.04 -19.80
C ARG A 376 17.40 21.22 -20.95
N GLU A 377 18.19 20.34 -21.54
CA GLU A 377 17.80 19.55 -22.71
C GLU A 377 16.55 18.69 -22.43
N SER A 378 16.57 17.93 -21.34
CA SER A 378 15.44 17.07 -20.94
C SER A 378 14.17 17.86 -20.59
N ILE A 379 14.31 19.05 -19.99
CA ILE A 379 13.19 19.92 -19.63
C ILE A 379 12.58 20.59 -20.88
N GLU A 380 13.42 21.04 -21.81
CA GLU A 380 12.99 21.57 -23.10
C GLU A 380 12.32 20.49 -23.96
N GLU A 381 12.75 19.24 -23.86
CA GLU A 381 12.08 18.11 -24.50
C GLU A 381 10.64 17.94 -23.98
N VAL A 382 10.42 17.95 -22.65
CA VAL A 382 9.06 17.92 -22.07
C VAL A 382 8.23 19.13 -22.54
N LEU A 383 8.83 20.32 -22.54
CA LEU A 383 8.18 21.55 -22.98
C LEU A 383 7.74 21.46 -24.47
N ASN A 384 8.56 20.84 -25.31
CA ASN A 384 8.25 20.58 -26.73
C ASN A 384 7.09 19.61 -26.90
N HIS A 385 7.08 18.51 -26.13
CA HIS A 385 5.96 17.57 -26.15
C HIS A 385 4.64 18.25 -25.78
N LEU A 386 4.63 19.05 -24.71
CA LEU A 386 3.45 19.83 -24.34
C LEU A 386 3.05 20.82 -25.43
N ALA A 387 4.01 21.55 -25.98
CA ALA A 387 3.77 22.55 -27.02
C ALA A 387 3.28 21.95 -28.35
N SER A 388 3.46 20.65 -28.58
CA SER A 388 2.96 19.94 -29.76
C SER A 388 1.44 19.70 -29.73
N ILE A 389 0.82 19.80 -28.55
CA ILE A 389 -0.62 19.57 -28.35
C ILE A 389 -1.40 20.78 -28.88
N SER A 390 -2.24 20.55 -29.89
CA SER A 390 -2.95 21.63 -30.62
C SER A 390 -4.02 22.33 -29.79
N SER A 391 -4.63 21.64 -28.83
CA SER A 391 -5.64 22.14 -27.90
C SER A 391 -5.07 22.80 -26.63
N LEU A 392 -3.75 22.81 -26.44
CA LEU A 392 -3.10 23.32 -25.24
C LEU A 392 -2.50 24.72 -25.44
N SER A 393 -3.08 25.72 -24.79
CA SER A 393 -2.41 26.99 -24.54
C SER A 393 -1.50 26.88 -23.32
N LEU A 394 -0.25 27.34 -23.46
CA LEU A 394 0.81 27.20 -22.48
C LEU A 394 1.34 28.58 -22.07
N VAL A 395 1.36 28.84 -20.76
CA VAL A 395 1.97 30.03 -20.17
C VAL A 395 3.04 29.57 -19.19
N ILE A 396 4.24 30.12 -19.32
CA ILE A 396 5.33 29.85 -18.35
C ILE A 396 5.80 31.16 -17.73
N THR A 397 6.17 31.14 -16.46
CA THR A 397 6.83 32.28 -15.81
C THR A 397 8.31 31.97 -15.60
N LEU A 398 9.18 32.93 -15.88
CA LEU A 398 10.63 32.77 -15.76
C LEU A 398 11.30 34.01 -15.15
N ARG A 399 12.40 33.78 -14.43
CA ARG A 399 13.34 34.85 -14.05
C ARG A 399 14.26 35.19 -15.22
N GLY A 400 14.55 36.48 -15.39
CA GLY A 400 15.48 36.96 -16.42
C GLY A 400 14.81 37.32 -17.75
N LEU A 401 15.58 37.24 -18.84
CA LEU A 401 15.20 37.71 -20.18
C LEU A 401 15.25 36.61 -21.25
N GLU A 402 15.73 35.43 -20.89
CA GLU A 402 15.89 34.30 -21.81
C GLU A 402 14.60 33.47 -21.85
N ARG A 403 14.32 32.89 -23.03
CA ARG A 403 13.20 31.94 -23.22
C ARG A 403 13.79 30.56 -23.50
N PRO A 404 13.16 29.48 -22.98
CA PRO A 404 13.50 28.12 -23.35
C PRO A 404 13.45 27.91 -24.85
N LEU A 405 14.37 27.10 -25.35
CA LEU A 405 14.38 26.67 -26.74
C LEU A 405 13.32 25.58 -26.94
N GLY A 406 12.86 25.43 -28.19
CA GLY A 406 11.90 24.40 -28.56
C GLY A 406 10.55 24.94 -29.04
N PRO A 407 9.64 25.38 -28.15
CA PRO A 407 8.30 25.80 -28.56
C PRO A 407 8.33 27.06 -29.42
N LYS A 408 7.44 27.11 -30.42
CA LYS A 408 7.22 28.32 -31.22
C LYS A 408 6.41 29.34 -30.41
N TRP A 409 7.12 30.19 -29.67
CA TRP A 409 6.53 31.27 -28.87
C TRP A 409 5.62 32.19 -29.71
N THR A 410 4.45 32.52 -29.17
CA THR A 410 3.46 33.40 -29.81
C THR A 410 4.01 34.81 -29.96
N THR A 411 3.78 35.42 -31.13
CA THR A 411 4.22 36.78 -31.45
C THR A 411 3.01 37.70 -31.66
N PRO A 412 3.07 38.98 -31.25
CA PRO A 412 4.20 39.66 -30.62
C PRO A 412 4.51 39.13 -29.21
N PHE A 413 5.78 39.19 -28.81
CA PHE A 413 6.19 38.72 -27.49
C PHE A 413 5.73 39.69 -26.41
N LEU A 414 5.22 39.15 -25.30
CA LEU A 414 5.00 39.95 -24.11
C LEU A 414 6.35 40.51 -23.62
N PRO A 415 6.47 41.84 -23.43
CA PRO A 415 7.69 42.43 -22.92
C PRO A 415 7.94 41.98 -21.47
N PRO A 416 9.20 41.94 -21.01
CA PRO A 416 9.50 41.64 -19.61
C PRO A 416 8.74 42.55 -18.65
N ILE A 417 8.17 41.95 -17.62
CA ILE A 417 7.36 42.60 -16.60
C ILE A 417 8.22 43.62 -15.85
N LYS A 418 7.85 44.89 -15.94
CA LYS A 418 8.53 46.02 -15.29
C LYS A 418 8.09 46.18 -13.83
N PRO A 419 8.81 46.94 -12.99
CA PRO A 419 8.30 47.38 -11.69
C PRO A 419 6.97 48.14 -11.80
N LEU A 420 6.27 48.31 -10.68
CA LEU A 420 5.03 49.08 -10.66
C LEU A 420 5.31 50.54 -10.98
N ASP A 421 4.34 51.21 -11.61
CA ASP A 421 4.38 52.67 -11.68
C ASP A 421 4.22 53.28 -10.28
N PRO A 422 4.72 54.51 -10.05
CA PRO A 422 4.67 55.13 -8.71
C PRO A 422 3.29 55.21 -8.08
N ILE A 423 2.22 55.38 -8.89
CA ILE A 423 0.85 55.49 -8.37
C ILE A 423 0.40 54.13 -7.88
N SER A 424 0.56 53.09 -8.70
CA SER A 424 0.18 51.72 -8.32
C SER A 424 1.01 51.16 -7.17
N ALA A 425 2.30 51.52 -7.10
CA ALA A 425 3.16 51.16 -5.98
C ALA A 425 2.66 51.79 -4.66
N ARG A 426 2.27 53.06 -4.69
CA ARG A 426 1.67 53.75 -3.54
C ARG A 426 0.32 53.15 -3.16
N LEU A 427 -0.56 52.87 -4.13
CA LEU A 427 -1.84 52.18 -3.86
C LEU A 427 -1.63 50.81 -3.21
N THR A 428 -0.63 50.05 -3.69
CA THR A 428 -0.27 48.74 -3.10
C THR A 428 0.21 48.91 -1.66
N PHE A 429 1.10 49.88 -1.41
CA PHE A 429 1.60 50.17 -0.07
C PHE A 429 0.47 50.60 0.88
N LEU A 430 -0.44 51.46 0.40
CA LEU A 430 -1.58 51.97 1.17
C LEU A 430 -2.58 50.87 1.51
N ALA A 431 -2.91 50.00 0.54
CA ALA A 431 -3.84 48.90 0.76
C ALA A 431 -3.37 47.89 1.81
N ILE A 432 -2.06 47.88 2.14
CA ILE A 432 -1.47 46.99 3.15
C ILE A 432 -1.20 47.72 4.47
N SER A 433 -0.72 48.96 4.42
CA SER A 433 -0.23 49.69 5.60
C SER A 433 -1.23 50.67 6.22
N ASP A 434 -2.27 51.05 5.47
CA ASP A 434 -3.18 52.17 5.78
C ASP A 434 -2.45 53.53 6.04
N SER A 435 -1.17 53.66 5.65
CA SER A 435 -0.33 54.83 5.93
C SER A 435 0.08 55.58 4.66
N ASP A 436 -0.19 56.89 4.64
CA ASP A 436 0.05 57.79 3.50
C ASP A 436 0.86 59.04 3.87
N ASP A 437 1.92 58.87 4.66
CA ASP A 437 2.78 59.99 5.06
C ASP A 437 3.80 60.39 3.97
N ALA A 438 4.49 61.52 4.18
CA ALA A 438 5.42 62.06 3.20
C ALA A 438 6.61 61.12 2.88
N GLY A 439 6.95 60.22 3.80
CA GLY A 439 8.08 59.29 3.65
C GLY A 439 7.78 58.10 2.74
N VAL A 440 6.51 57.84 2.40
CA VAL A 440 6.12 56.74 1.50
C VAL A 440 6.80 56.86 0.13
N ILE A 441 6.83 58.05 -0.46
CA ILE A 441 7.36 58.25 -1.82
C ILE A 441 8.86 57.94 -1.85
N ASP A 442 9.61 58.46 -0.87
CA ASP A 442 11.06 58.24 -0.78
C ASP A 442 11.37 56.77 -0.51
N LEU A 443 10.59 56.11 0.34
CA LEU A 443 10.74 54.67 0.60
C LEU A 443 10.47 53.86 -0.66
N LEU A 444 9.37 54.11 -1.38
CA LEU A 444 9.03 53.38 -2.61
C LEU A 444 10.11 53.51 -3.69
N GLN A 445 10.77 54.67 -3.79
CA GLN A 445 11.93 54.85 -4.67
C GLN A 445 13.10 53.93 -4.30
N LYS A 446 13.38 53.73 -3.01
CA LYS A 446 14.43 52.80 -2.54
C LYS A 446 14.07 51.32 -2.75
N LEU A 447 12.78 51.02 -2.85
CA LEU A 447 12.28 49.67 -3.12
C LEU A 447 12.23 49.33 -4.62
N ASP A 448 12.73 50.23 -5.47
CA ASP A 448 12.69 50.13 -6.94
C ASP A 448 11.28 49.83 -7.50
N TYR A 449 10.25 50.16 -6.73
CA TYR A 449 8.84 49.83 -7.00
C TYR A 449 8.58 48.33 -7.24
N VAL A 450 9.39 47.45 -6.65
CA VAL A 450 9.22 45.99 -6.74
C VAL A 450 8.09 45.53 -5.79
N PRO A 451 7.02 44.87 -6.29
CA PRO A 451 5.88 44.47 -5.48
C PRO A 451 6.21 43.73 -4.19
N LEU A 452 7.08 42.71 -4.23
CA LEU A 452 7.43 41.95 -3.02
C LEU A 452 8.13 42.83 -1.96
N ALA A 453 9.03 43.72 -2.39
CA ALA A 453 9.72 44.66 -1.50
C ALA A 453 8.72 45.65 -0.86
N ILE A 454 7.78 46.16 -1.67
CA ILE A 454 6.69 47.03 -1.22
C ILE A 454 5.84 46.29 -0.18
N THR A 455 5.42 45.05 -0.45
CA THR A 455 4.58 44.27 0.46
C THR A 455 5.27 44.02 1.80
N LEU A 456 6.55 43.65 1.79
CA LEU A 456 7.33 43.47 3.02
C LEU A 456 7.39 44.76 3.84
N MET A 457 7.75 45.88 3.23
CA MET A 457 7.86 47.16 3.94
C MET A 457 6.51 47.72 4.38
N ALA A 458 5.45 47.55 3.58
CA ALA A 458 4.10 47.98 3.94
C ALA A 458 3.57 47.23 5.16
N ASN A 459 3.85 45.92 5.30
CA ASN A 459 3.50 45.17 6.50
C ASN A 459 4.26 45.68 7.75
N LEU A 460 5.54 46.06 7.62
CA LEU A 460 6.27 46.70 8.72
C LEU A 460 5.70 48.09 9.06
N ALA A 461 5.24 48.84 8.05
CA ALA A 461 4.69 50.18 8.20
C ALA A 461 3.34 50.22 8.94
N GLN A 462 2.66 49.08 9.11
CA GLN A 462 1.49 48.97 10.01
C GLN A 462 1.85 49.22 11.48
N PHE A 463 3.14 49.09 11.84
CA PHE A 463 3.61 49.13 13.23
C PHE A 463 4.74 50.14 13.48
N GLU A 464 5.38 50.65 12.42
CA GLU A 464 6.44 51.64 12.48
C GLU A 464 6.17 52.77 11.48
N SER A 465 6.59 54.01 11.79
CA SER A 465 6.47 55.11 10.83
C SER A 465 7.39 54.89 9.62
N THR A 466 6.98 55.37 8.43
CA THR A 466 7.78 55.20 7.20
C THR A 466 9.14 55.89 7.32
N SER A 467 9.21 57.03 8.02
CA SER A 467 10.45 57.76 8.27
C SER A 467 11.47 56.92 9.04
N SER A 468 10.99 56.08 9.98
CA SER A 468 11.83 55.18 10.77
C SER A 468 12.29 54.00 9.93
N LEU A 469 11.41 53.44 9.09
CA LEU A 469 11.74 52.38 8.14
C LEU A 469 12.77 52.83 7.10
N LEU A 470 12.62 54.03 6.53
CA LEU A 470 13.57 54.61 5.59
C LEU A 470 14.96 54.76 6.23
N LYS A 471 15.03 55.28 7.45
CA LYS A 471 16.29 55.40 8.19
C LYS A 471 16.93 54.04 8.48
N ARG A 472 16.13 53.03 8.83
CA ARG A 472 16.61 51.65 9.04
C ARG A 472 17.16 51.05 7.74
N TRP A 473 16.45 51.28 6.62
CA TRP A 473 16.91 50.86 5.30
C TRP A 473 18.29 51.45 5.00
N GLU A 474 18.46 52.77 5.16
CA GLU A 474 19.73 53.45 4.86
C GLU A 474 20.89 52.94 5.72
N ASN A 475 20.64 52.71 7.00
CA ASN A 475 21.64 52.17 7.91
C ASN A 475 22.04 50.73 7.55
N GLU A 476 21.07 49.87 7.23
CA GLU A 476 21.35 48.48 6.86
C GLU A 476 22.10 48.41 5.53
N HIS A 477 21.73 49.24 4.56
CA HIS A 477 22.45 49.36 3.29
C HIS A 477 23.92 49.71 3.47
N VAL A 478 24.23 50.69 4.33
CA VAL A 478 25.61 51.07 4.64
C VAL A 478 26.35 49.95 5.37
N SER A 479 25.71 49.29 6.34
CA SER A 479 26.26 48.14 7.09
C SER A 479 26.64 46.99 6.15
N MET A 480 25.77 46.65 5.19
CA MET A 480 26.01 45.57 4.23
C MET A 480 27.10 45.91 3.21
N LEU A 481 27.16 47.16 2.73
CA LEU A 481 28.26 47.63 1.89
C LEU A 481 29.61 47.53 2.62
N ALA A 482 29.64 47.84 3.92
CA ALA A 482 30.85 47.76 4.75
C ALA A 482 31.32 46.32 5.01
N ARG A 483 30.42 45.31 4.94
CA ARG A 483 30.75 43.88 5.07
C ARG A 483 31.30 43.23 3.80
N GLY A 484 31.58 44.01 2.75
CA GLY A 484 32.15 43.51 1.50
C GLY A 484 31.12 42.96 0.50
N SER A 485 29.81 43.13 0.77
CA SER A 485 28.71 42.82 -0.16
C SER A 485 28.57 43.90 -1.25
N ALA A 486 29.68 44.42 -1.76
CA ALA A 486 29.76 45.68 -2.51
C ALA A 486 29.18 45.61 -3.94
N ASN A 487 28.85 44.41 -4.45
CA ASN A 487 28.19 44.24 -5.74
C ASN A 487 26.95 43.35 -5.59
N ARG A 488 25.76 43.92 -5.87
CA ARG A 488 24.47 43.25 -6.10
C ARG A 488 23.71 42.69 -4.88
N LEU A 489 23.30 43.52 -3.92
CA LEU A 489 22.07 43.21 -3.17
C LEU A 489 20.92 44.00 -3.79
N SER A 490 19.86 43.29 -4.17
CA SER A 490 18.63 43.87 -4.69
C SER A 490 17.83 44.55 -3.58
N SER A 491 17.02 45.56 -3.93
CA SER A 491 16.06 46.20 -3.01
C SER A 491 15.14 45.18 -2.32
N MET A 492 14.86 44.06 -2.99
CA MET A 492 14.14 42.91 -2.44
C MET A 492 14.90 42.23 -1.29
N GLU A 493 16.17 41.85 -1.46
CA GLU A 493 16.96 41.19 -0.41
C GLU A 493 17.13 42.08 0.81
N MET A 494 17.28 43.39 0.60
CA MET A 494 17.32 44.36 1.69
C MET A 494 15.99 44.41 2.47
N SER A 495 14.88 44.36 1.76
CA SER A 495 13.54 44.34 2.36
C SER A 495 13.28 43.07 3.16
N ILE A 496 13.79 41.91 2.69
CA ILE A 496 13.74 40.65 3.42
C ILE A 496 14.58 40.76 4.69
N GLN A 497 15.82 41.25 4.61
CA GLN A 497 16.68 41.44 5.79
C GLN A 497 16.01 42.34 6.84
N LEU A 498 15.49 43.51 6.44
CA LEU A 498 14.82 44.42 7.37
C LEU A 498 13.60 43.80 8.06
N SER A 499 12.88 42.91 7.36
CA SER A 499 11.75 42.16 7.92
C SER A 499 12.21 41.11 8.91
N VAL A 500 13.30 40.40 8.61
CA VAL A 500 13.98 39.46 9.52
C VAL A 500 14.50 40.17 10.77
N ASP A 501 15.04 41.38 10.62
CA ASP A 501 15.55 42.21 11.70
C ASP A 501 14.50 43.07 12.41
N SER A 502 13.22 42.89 12.08
CA SER A 502 12.14 43.64 12.70
C SER A 502 12.05 43.38 14.21
N PRO A 503 11.64 44.37 15.03
CA PRO A 503 11.45 44.19 16.46
C PRO A 503 10.57 42.99 16.80
N ARG A 504 9.51 42.76 16.02
CA ARG A 504 8.59 41.62 16.19
C ARG A 504 9.27 40.26 16.06
N VAL A 505 10.12 40.10 15.04
CA VAL A 505 10.88 38.86 14.85
C VAL A 505 11.95 38.71 15.94
N ARG A 506 12.61 39.80 16.35
CA ARG A 506 13.61 39.76 17.43
C ARG A 506 13.01 39.47 18.81
N GLU A 507 11.80 39.95 19.09
CA GLU A 507 11.06 39.68 20.32
C GLU A 507 10.54 38.23 20.40
N ASN A 508 10.42 37.55 19.25
CA ASN A 508 10.06 36.15 19.18
C ASN A 508 11.26 35.29 18.75
N PRO A 509 12.05 34.75 19.70
CA PRO A 509 13.32 34.09 19.39
C PRO A 509 13.17 32.83 18.51
N GLU A 510 11.97 32.25 18.43
CA GLU A 510 11.67 31.07 17.62
C GLU A 510 11.26 31.39 16.17
N ALA A 511 10.96 32.66 15.85
CA ALA A 511 10.49 33.05 14.52
C ALA A 511 11.55 32.84 13.42
N LEU A 512 12.78 33.30 13.64
CA LEU A 512 13.86 33.14 12.65
C LEU A 512 14.30 31.66 12.50
N PRO A 513 14.51 30.88 13.59
CA PRO A 513 14.73 29.44 13.47
C PRO A 513 13.61 28.70 12.73
N LEU A 514 12.35 29.05 12.98
CA LEU A 514 11.22 28.45 12.27
C LEU A 514 11.23 28.82 10.79
N LEU A 515 11.49 30.09 10.44
CA LEU A 515 11.62 30.53 9.04
C LEU A 515 12.70 29.73 8.29
N ARG A 516 13.85 29.51 8.94
CA ARG A 516 14.94 28.70 8.39
C ARG A 516 14.51 27.24 8.18
N LEU A 517 13.73 26.67 9.10
CA LEU A 517 13.25 25.30 9.00
C LEU A 517 12.21 25.13 7.88
N ILE A 518 11.16 25.95 7.86
CA ILE A 518 10.09 25.85 6.86
C ILE A 518 10.54 26.26 5.45
N SER A 519 11.66 26.98 5.33
CA SER A 519 12.29 27.26 4.03
C SER A 519 12.86 26.01 3.35
N LEU A 520 12.98 24.89 4.08
CA LEU A 520 13.32 23.57 3.52
C LEU A 520 12.10 22.85 2.91
N LEU A 521 10.88 23.41 3.07
CA LEU A 521 9.63 22.81 2.62
C LEU A 521 9.08 23.59 1.41
N PRO A 522 9.39 23.18 0.16
CA PRO A 522 8.99 23.92 -1.03
C PRO A 522 7.46 23.99 -1.20
N ASP A 523 6.73 22.96 -0.75
CA ASP A 523 5.27 22.90 -0.86
C ASP A 523 4.56 23.55 0.33
N GLY A 524 5.30 24.02 1.33
CA GLY A 524 4.78 24.56 2.58
C GLY A 524 4.22 23.49 3.53
N VAL A 525 3.55 23.94 4.59
CA VAL A 525 2.96 23.10 5.64
C VAL A 525 1.45 23.06 5.46
N GLU A 526 0.88 21.85 5.48
CA GLU A 526 -0.53 21.60 5.21
C GLU A 526 -1.45 22.25 6.24
N ASP A 527 -1.35 21.86 7.50
CA ASP A 527 -2.21 22.32 8.58
C ASP A 527 -1.42 22.59 9.88
N ASP A 528 -2.10 23.12 10.90
CA ASP A 528 -1.46 23.45 12.17
C ASP A 528 -0.97 22.18 12.92
N ASN A 529 -1.60 21.01 12.73
CA ASN A 529 -1.12 19.77 13.35
C ASN A 529 0.20 19.31 12.70
N HIS A 530 0.30 19.45 11.37
CA HIS A 530 1.52 19.20 10.63
C HIS A 530 2.63 20.15 11.12
N LEU A 531 2.34 21.44 11.30
CA LEU A 531 3.30 22.42 11.85
C LEU A 531 3.83 21.99 13.23
N GLU A 532 2.93 21.65 14.16
CA GLU A 532 3.31 21.20 15.51
C GLU A 532 4.15 19.91 15.47
N ALA A 533 3.89 19.01 14.51
CA ALA A 533 4.66 17.78 14.36
C ALA A 533 6.08 17.99 13.81
N ILE A 534 6.25 18.80 12.74
CA ILE A 534 7.59 19.06 12.18
C ILE A 534 8.44 19.92 13.11
N ALA A 535 7.79 20.82 13.85
CA ALA A 535 8.42 21.75 14.78
C ALA A 535 8.28 21.30 16.25
N ALA A 536 8.20 20.00 16.52
CA ALA A 536 8.02 19.45 17.88
C ALA A 536 9.14 19.83 18.89
N SER A 537 10.29 20.29 18.39
CA SER A 537 11.41 20.81 19.20
C SER A 537 11.27 22.30 19.54
N PHE A 538 10.24 22.98 19.04
CA PHE A 538 9.94 24.37 19.36
C PHE A 538 8.98 24.42 20.56
N GLN A 539 9.10 25.48 21.36
CA GLN A 539 8.21 25.73 22.49
C GLN A 539 6.83 26.21 22.02
N ASN A 540 6.78 27.07 21.00
CA ASN A 540 5.53 27.59 20.46
C ASN A 540 5.65 27.90 18.95
N PRO A 541 5.64 26.87 18.09
CA PRO A 541 5.77 27.06 16.64
C PRO A 541 4.60 27.83 16.05
N SER A 542 3.38 27.68 16.58
CA SER A 542 2.21 28.46 16.20
C SER A 542 2.40 29.98 16.39
N ARG A 543 3.01 30.41 17.51
CA ARG A 543 3.32 31.84 17.76
C ARG A 543 4.40 32.34 16.79
N ALA A 544 5.45 31.56 16.55
CA ALA A 544 6.48 31.87 15.58
C ALA A 544 5.90 32.01 14.15
N ALA A 545 5.04 31.09 13.73
CA ALA A 545 4.35 31.14 12.44
C ALA A 545 3.47 32.41 12.32
N ALA A 546 2.73 32.77 13.37
CA ALA A 546 1.95 34.00 13.38
C ALA A 546 2.82 35.26 13.24
N THR A 547 3.97 35.30 13.94
CA THR A 547 4.94 36.40 13.78
C THR A 547 5.45 36.50 12.35
N LEU A 548 5.82 35.38 11.71
CA LEU A 548 6.30 35.36 10.32
C LEU A 548 5.24 35.82 9.32
N LYS A 549 3.98 35.44 9.54
CA LYS A 549 2.84 35.91 8.72
C LYS A 549 2.63 37.43 8.86
N GLN A 550 2.73 37.98 10.07
CA GLN A 550 2.57 39.42 10.33
C GLN A 550 3.62 40.28 9.63
N VAL A 551 4.84 39.75 9.43
CA VAL A 551 5.91 40.46 8.70
C VAL A 551 6.01 40.03 7.24
N SER A 552 5.02 39.28 6.72
CA SER A 552 4.95 38.79 5.35
C SER A 552 6.14 37.93 4.89
N LEU A 553 6.88 37.33 5.84
CA LEU A 553 7.95 36.36 5.53
C LEU A 553 7.39 34.96 5.25
N ALA A 554 6.17 34.70 5.70
CA ALA A 554 5.39 33.50 5.37
C ALA A 554 3.92 33.90 5.12
N TYR A 555 3.16 33.04 4.45
CA TYR A 555 1.75 33.26 4.13
C TYR A 555 0.93 31.98 4.30
N SER A 556 -0.40 32.11 4.27
CA SER A 556 -1.35 30.99 4.22
C SER A 556 -2.05 30.97 2.87
N SER A 557 -2.39 29.78 2.39
CA SER A 557 -3.27 29.55 1.24
C SER A 557 -4.42 28.63 1.64
N ASP A 558 -5.38 28.40 0.74
CA ASP A 558 -6.50 27.48 0.97
C ASP A 558 -6.05 26.03 1.24
N THR A 559 -4.83 25.68 0.79
CA THR A 559 -4.26 24.33 0.90
C THR A 559 -3.13 24.20 1.90
N ARG A 560 -2.53 25.32 2.34
CA ARG A 560 -1.36 25.35 3.22
C ARG A 560 -1.51 26.39 4.32
N CYS A 561 -1.43 25.95 5.57
CA CYS A 561 -1.46 26.85 6.71
C CYS A 561 -0.23 27.78 6.75
N LEU A 562 0.92 27.34 6.21
CA LEU A 562 2.17 28.11 6.27
C LEU A 562 3.09 27.80 5.08
N ALA A 563 3.36 28.79 4.23
CA ALA A 563 4.27 28.66 3.10
C ALA A 563 5.22 29.86 3.01
N VAL A 564 6.41 29.65 2.46
CA VAL A 564 7.42 30.70 2.22
C VAL A 564 7.63 30.88 0.73
N LEU A 565 7.64 32.12 0.26
CA LEU A 565 7.85 32.44 -1.15
C LEU A 565 9.27 32.05 -1.59
N ALA A 566 9.42 31.57 -2.83
CA ALA A 566 10.71 31.12 -3.37
C ALA A 566 11.86 32.13 -3.19
N PRO A 567 11.69 33.45 -3.43
CA PRO A 567 12.77 34.42 -3.20
C PRO A 567 13.20 34.54 -1.73
N ILE A 568 12.28 34.30 -0.79
CA ILE A 568 12.60 34.34 0.65
C ILE A 568 13.32 33.05 1.05
N ARG A 569 12.88 31.88 0.54
CA ARG A 569 13.60 30.61 0.76
C ARG A 569 15.02 30.69 0.22
N GLU A 570 15.20 31.25 -0.98
CA GLU A 570 16.50 31.46 -1.62
C GLU A 570 17.38 32.38 -0.77
N PHE A 571 16.85 33.52 -0.31
CA PHE A 571 17.57 34.42 0.60
C PHE A 571 18.03 33.71 1.89
N VAL A 572 17.13 32.93 2.50
CA VAL A 572 17.43 32.15 3.70
C VAL A 572 18.49 31.07 3.44
N ALA A 573 18.42 30.38 2.30
CA ALA A 573 19.39 29.36 1.91
C ALA A 573 20.80 29.91 1.66
N HIS A 574 20.91 31.18 1.21
CA HIS A 574 22.19 31.87 1.05
C HIS A 574 22.76 32.41 2.36
N SER A 575 21.97 32.46 3.44
CA SER A 575 22.48 32.85 4.76
C SER A 575 23.39 31.75 5.33
N GLN A 576 24.51 32.12 5.96
CA GLN A 576 25.48 31.16 6.50
C GLN A 576 24.93 30.36 7.70
N ASP A 577 23.80 30.77 8.26
CA ASP A 577 23.26 30.21 9.49
C ASP A 577 22.21 29.12 9.23
N LYS A 578 22.53 27.89 9.62
CA LYS A 578 21.58 26.77 9.59
C LYS A 578 20.61 26.81 10.78
N PRO A 579 19.38 26.23 10.66
CA PRO A 579 18.55 25.95 11.83
C PRO A 579 19.33 25.07 12.83
N ALA A 580 19.06 25.14 14.14
CA ALA A 580 19.75 24.29 15.11
C ALA A 580 19.55 22.78 14.79
N LEU A 581 20.57 21.96 15.06
CA LEU A 581 20.57 20.52 14.71
C LEU A 581 19.33 19.78 15.23
N GLU A 582 18.88 20.08 16.45
CA GLU A 582 17.67 19.51 17.05
C GLU A 582 16.42 19.74 16.19
N HIS A 583 16.21 20.96 15.70
CA HIS A 583 15.09 21.31 14.83
C HIS A 583 15.17 20.56 13.49
N ARG A 584 16.37 20.47 12.91
CA ARG A 584 16.58 19.74 11.65
C ARG A 584 16.31 18.25 11.82
N GLN A 585 16.76 17.65 12.91
CA GLN A 585 16.49 16.24 13.21
C GLN A 585 15.01 15.97 13.46
N SER A 586 14.29 16.89 14.13
CA SER A 586 12.84 16.80 14.32
C SER A 586 12.11 16.75 12.97
N LEU A 587 12.43 17.69 12.08
CA LEU A 587 11.88 17.73 10.72
C LEU A 587 12.16 16.45 9.95
N VAL A 588 13.43 16.00 9.94
CA VAL A 588 13.84 14.77 9.26
C VAL A 588 13.05 13.58 9.80
N ARG A 589 13.03 13.36 11.13
CA ARG A 589 12.33 12.22 11.74
C ARG A 589 10.85 12.16 11.38
N TYR A 590 10.17 13.30 11.30
CA TYR A 590 8.77 13.36 10.86
C TYR A 590 8.59 12.82 9.43
N TYR A 591 9.40 13.29 8.48
CA TYR A 591 9.31 12.84 7.10
C TYR A 591 9.81 11.40 6.90
N LEU A 592 10.72 10.90 7.74
CA LEU A 592 11.07 9.46 7.76
C LEU A 592 9.87 8.61 8.19
N GLN A 593 9.07 9.07 9.16
CA GLN A 593 7.85 8.36 9.56
C GLN A 593 6.78 8.36 8.46
N LEU A 594 6.69 9.43 7.66
CA LEU A 594 5.82 9.47 6.48
C LEU A 594 6.32 8.53 5.38
N ALA A 595 7.62 8.50 5.11
CA ALA A 595 8.23 7.57 4.16
C ALA A 595 7.98 6.11 4.55
N ALA A 596 8.07 5.76 5.84
CA ALA A 596 7.78 4.41 6.32
C ALA A 596 6.31 3.99 6.14
N LYS A 597 5.37 4.92 5.97
CA LYS A 597 3.98 4.59 5.59
C LYS A 597 3.87 4.24 4.10
N ALA A 598 4.77 4.74 3.25
CA ALA A 598 4.79 4.40 1.83
C ALA A 598 5.09 2.91 1.62
N SER A 599 5.97 2.30 2.42
CA SER A 599 6.28 0.87 2.33
C SER A 599 5.12 -0.05 2.78
N THR A 600 4.13 0.48 3.52
CA THR A 600 2.91 -0.28 3.84
C THR A 600 1.92 -0.39 2.68
N LEU A 601 2.15 0.32 1.56
CA LEU A 601 1.33 0.20 0.36
C LEU A 601 1.39 -1.22 -0.24
N GLU A 602 2.51 -1.94 -0.06
CA GLU A 602 2.64 -3.33 -0.53
C GLU A 602 2.00 -4.36 0.42
N THR A 603 1.69 -3.97 1.67
CA THR A 603 1.38 -4.93 2.76
C THR A 603 0.05 -4.71 3.49
N GLY A 604 -0.74 -3.66 3.19
CA GLY A 604 -1.82 -3.20 4.10
C GLY A 604 -3.17 -2.79 3.49
N THR A 605 -4.21 -2.88 4.33
CA THR A 605 -5.59 -2.40 4.11
C THR A 605 -5.73 -0.93 4.52
N ASP A 606 -5.33 0.01 3.65
CA ASP A 606 -5.75 1.44 3.62
C ASP A 606 -5.01 2.25 2.53
N GLY A 607 -4.56 1.59 1.45
CA GLY A 607 -3.68 2.19 0.44
C GLY A 607 -4.20 3.49 -0.18
N GLU A 608 -5.52 3.62 -0.36
CA GLU A 608 -6.13 4.86 -0.88
C GLU A 608 -5.98 6.04 0.10
N ALA A 609 -6.15 5.80 1.41
CA ALA A 609 -5.99 6.84 2.41
C ALA A 609 -4.52 7.28 2.53
N ILE A 610 -3.58 6.32 2.42
CA ILE A 610 -2.14 6.58 2.45
C ILE A 610 -1.71 7.37 1.21
N ILE A 611 -2.13 6.97 0.01
CA ILE A 611 -1.81 7.69 -1.23
C ILE A 611 -2.34 9.12 -1.17
N ARG A 612 -3.58 9.32 -0.72
CA ARG A 612 -4.16 10.67 -0.58
C ARG A 612 -3.36 11.54 0.39
N LEU A 613 -2.93 10.98 1.52
CA LEU A 613 -2.11 11.69 2.50
C LEU A 613 -0.74 12.05 1.93
N LEU A 614 -0.06 11.10 1.29
CA LEU A 614 1.34 11.27 0.89
C LEU A 614 1.52 12.04 -0.43
N THR A 615 0.52 12.04 -1.31
CA THR A 615 0.60 12.73 -2.62
C THR A 615 0.90 14.23 -2.47
N GLY A 616 0.29 14.88 -1.49
CA GLY A 616 0.52 16.30 -1.20
C GLY A 616 1.89 16.60 -0.59
N GLU A 617 2.62 15.58 -0.12
CA GLU A 617 3.88 15.73 0.61
C GLU A 617 5.10 15.21 -0.17
N VAL A 618 4.91 14.81 -1.44
CA VAL A 618 5.99 14.28 -2.29
C VAL A 618 7.14 15.27 -2.41
N GLY A 619 6.88 16.54 -2.77
CA GLY A 619 7.95 17.53 -2.94
C GLY A 619 8.68 17.85 -1.63
N ASN A 620 7.95 17.94 -0.53
CA ASN A 620 8.53 18.09 0.81
C ASN A 620 9.41 16.89 1.21
N MET A 621 8.94 15.65 1.02
CA MET A 621 9.71 14.43 1.31
C MET A 621 11.03 14.41 0.53
N GLN A 622 10.99 14.73 -0.77
CA GLN A 622 12.17 14.78 -1.63
C GLN A 622 13.17 15.83 -1.17
N ALA A 623 12.69 17.05 -0.88
CA ALA A 623 13.52 18.15 -0.42
C ALA A 623 14.20 17.81 0.91
N VAL A 624 13.46 17.26 1.87
CA VAL A 624 13.97 16.91 3.21
C VAL A 624 14.97 15.77 3.15
N ILE A 625 14.70 14.71 2.38
CA ILE A 625 15.64 13.58 2.21
C ILE A 625 16.93 14.08 1.54
N ALA A 626 16.82 14.85 0.45
CA ALA A 626 17.98 15.40 -0.25
C ALA A 626 18.80 16.36 0.63
N TYR A 627 18.14 17.18 1.44
CA TYR A 627 18.77 18.07 2.41
C TYR A 627 19.52 17.26 3.47
N ALA A 628 18.87 16.26 4.07
CA ALA A 628 19.44 15.45 5.15
C ALA A 628 20.69 14.69 4.69
N LEU A 629 20.68 14.10 3.49
CA LEU A 629 21.84 13.43 2.89
C LEU A 629 23.02 14.38 2.62
N SER A 630 22.76 15.68 2.50
CA SER A 630 23.78 16.69 2.24
C SER A 630 24.31 17.39 3.51
N ASP A 631 23.69 17.15 4.68
CA ASP A 631 24.07 17.80 5.93
C ASP A 631 24.98 16.91 6.78
N ALA A 632 26.27 17.25 6.83
CA ALA A 632 27.29 16.46 7.52
C ALA A 632 27.03 16.25 9.02
N GLU A 633 26.36 17.20 9.71
CA GLU A 633 26.04 17.03 11.13
C GLU A 633 24.91 16.01 11.33
N ILE A 634 23.90 15.99 10.46
CA ILE A 634 22.84 14.97 10.49
C ILE A 634 23.43 13.59 10.17
N CYS A 635 24.28 13.50 9.12
CA CYS A 635 24.92 12.26 8.71
C CYS A 635 25.95 11.71 9.71
N SER A 636 26.35 12.50 10.72
CA SER A 636 27.25 12.03 11.79
C SER A 636 26.61 10.98 12.71
N ASP A 637 25.27 10.96 12.80
CA ASP A 637 24.51 9.88 13.43
C ASP A 637 24.29 8.75 12.42
N VAL A 638 25.08 7.68 12.57
CA VAL A 638 25.09 6.54 11.64
C VAL A 638 23.73 5.85 11.54
N GLU A 639 22.96 5.77 12.63
CA GLU A 639 21.65 5.10 12.62
C GLU A 639 20.59 5.99 11.96
N LEU A 640 20.63 7.30 12.21
CA LEU A 640 19.78 8.24 11.48
C LEU A 640 20.13 8.29 10.00
N PHE A 641 21.42 8.26 9.66
CA PHE A 641 21.91 8.25 8.28
C PHE A 641 21.38 7.05 7.48
N LYS A 642 21.47 5.83 8.02
CA LYS A 642 20.88 4.63 7.41
C LYS A 642 19.37 4.77 7.22
N LYS A 643 18.65 5.32 8.20
CA LYS A 643 17.20 5.56 8.10
C LYS A 643 16.85 6.56 7.02
N ILE A 644 17.68 7.59 6.79
CA ILE A 644 17.48 8.54 5.69
C ILE A 644 17.64 7.85 4.33
N ILE A 645 18.64 6.99 4.18
CA ILE A 645 18.82 6.19 2.96
C ILE A 645 17.62 5.24 2.75
N ASN A 646 17.18 4.55 3.80
CA ASN A 646 16.01 3.68 3.73
C ASN A 646 14.72 4.45 3.39
N ALA A 647 14.52 5.66 3.91
CA ALA A 647 13.37 6.47 3.52
C ALA A 647 13.38 6.84 2.03
N ALA A 648 14.55 7.10 1.44
CA ALA A 648 14.65 7.29 -0.01
C ALA A 648 14.17 6.03 -0.76
N VAL A 649 14.56 4.85 -0.28
CA VAL A 649 14.10 3.55 -0.81
C VAL A 649 12.59 3.36 -0.62
N GLU A 650 12.05 3.59 0.58
CA GLU A 650 10.63 3.38 0.91
C GLU A 650 9.69 4.31 0.11
N THR A 651 10.11 5.55 -0.15
CA THR A 651 9.31 6.45 -1.01
C THR A 651 9.21 5.98 -2.47
N THR A 652 10.08 5.08 -2.92
CA THR A 652 10.06 4.54 -4.28
C THR A 652 8.75 3.81 -4.57
N ASP A 653 8.19 3.11 -3.59
CA ASP A 653 6.97 2.34 -3.80
C ASP A 653 5.80 3.30 -4.07
N LEU A 654 5.69 4.40 -3.31
CA LEU A 654 4.74 5.49 -3.60
C LEU A 654 4.95 6.04 -5.03
N TYR A 655 6.19 6.26 -5.45
CA TYR A 655 6.49 6.81 -6.78
C TYR A 655 6.15 5.83 -7.90
N ARG A 656 6.35 4.52 -7.70
CA ARG A 656 5.98 3.48 -8.67
C ARG A 656 4.47 3.35 -8.82
N TYR A 657 3.71 3.45 -7.73
CA TYR A 657 2.25 3.30 -7.77
C TYR A 657 1.53 4.56 -8.26
N THR A 658 2.01 5.75 -7.88
CA THR A 658 1.36 7.02 -8.26
C THR A 658 1.93 7.62 -9.54
N GLY A 659 3.16 7.26 -9.92
CA GLY A 659 3.95 7.94 -10.94
C GLY A 659 4.63 9.22 -10.44
N LEU A 660 4.21 9.75 -9.29
CA LEU A 660 4.61 11.06 -8.78
C LEU A 660 5.93 10.97 -8.04
N GLY A 661 6.89 11.82 -8.39
CA GLY A 661 8.19 11.89 -7.71
C GLY A 661 9.36 11.91 -8.69
N ASP A 662 10.56 11.67 -8.18
CA ASP A 662 11.83 11.85 -8.88
C ASP A 662 12.84 10.80 -8.39
N ILE A 663 13.77 10.45 -9.27
CA ILE A 663 14.87 9.52 -9.01
C ILE A 663 16.01 10.18 -8.23
N GLY A 664 16.13 11.51 -8.27
CA GLY A 664 17.22 12.27 -7.65
C GLY A 664 17.52 11.93 -6.17
N PRO A 665 16.53 11.78 -5.27
CA PRO A 665 16.78 11.36 -3.90
C PRO A 665 17.46 9.98 -3.80
N LEU A 666 17.10 9.02 -4.65
CA LEU A 666 17.75 7.70 -4.70
C LEU A 666 19.17 7.77 -5.23
N GLU A 667 19.45 8.65 -6.21
CA GLU A 667 20.82 8.85 -6.72
C GLU A 667 21.73 9.45 -5.64
N LYS A 668 21.22 10.45 -4.91
CA LYS A 668 21.93 11.02 -3.76
C LYS A 668 22.13 10.00 -2.66
N ALA A 669 21.13 9.17 -2.36
CA ALA A 669 21.22 8.12 -1.35
C ALA A 669 22.25 7.04 -1.74
N ALA A 670 22.26 6.60 -2.99
CA ALA A 670 23.26 5.65 -3.50
C ALA A 670 24.68 6.22 -3.38
N LYS A 671 24.89 7.48 -3.80
CA LYS A 671 26.19 8.16 -3.66
C LYS A 671 26.61 8.30 -2.19
N ALA A 672 25.69 8.71 -1.31
CA ALA A 672 25.98 8.84 0.11
C ALA A 672 26.34 7.49 0.74
N ALA A 673 25.65 6.40 0.37
CA ALA A 673 25.97 5.05 0.79
C ALA A 673 27.34 4.60 0.30
N HIS A 674 27.70 4.92 -0.94
CA HIS A 674 29.01 4.66 -1.53
C HIS A 674 30.13 5.36 -0.74
N ASP A 675 30.00 6.68 -0.56
CA ASP A 675 30.98 7.53 0.13
C ASP A 675 31.16 7.10 1.60
N ALA A 676 30.12 6.53 2.22
CA ALA A 676 30.14 5.99 3.58
C ALA A 676 30.61 4.52 3.68
N GLY A 677 30.89 3.84 2.57
CA GLY A 677 31.29 2.43 2.56
C GLY A 677 30.18 1.47 2.99
N LEU A 678 28.92 1.74 2.62
CA LEU A 678 27.73 0.94 2.91
C LEU A 678 27.22 0.23 1.65
N PRO A 679 27.91 -0.80 1.13
CA PRO A 679 27.65 -1.36 -0.19
C PRO A 679 26.28 -2.04 -0.32
N THR A 680 25.73 -2.62 0.77
CA THR A 680 24.38 -3.21 0.76
C THR A 680 23.29 -2.16 0.52
N LEU A 681 23.43 -0.97 1.13
CA LEU A 681 22.48 0.12 0.94
C LEU A 681 22.67 0.80 -0.42
N GLU A 682 23.91 0.89 -0.91
CA GLU A 682 24.21 1.36 -2.26
C GLU A 682 23.51 0.47 -3.31
N ALA A 683 23.69 -0.84 -3.22
CA ALA A 683 23.08 -1.81 -4.13
C ALA A 683 21.55 -1.74 -4.10
N LEU A 684 20.97 -1.61 -2.89
CA LEU A 684 19.52 -1.46 -2.72
C LEU A 684 18.98 -0.18 -3.37
N CYS A 685 19.70 0.94 -3.23
CA CYS A 685 19.31 2.20 -3.89
C CYS A 685 19.36 2.06 -5.41
N ILE A 686 20.40 1.44 -5.98
CA ILE A 686 20.53 1.23 -7.43
C ILE A 686 19.46 0.27 -7.95
N LEU A 687 19.13 -0.80 -7.20
CA LEU A 687 18.03 -1.70 -7.53
C LEU A 687 16.70 -0.93 -7.62
N LYS A 688 16.40 -0.10 -6.61
CA LYS A 688 15.17 0.70 -6.55
C LYS A 688 15.11 1.79 -7.63
N GLN A 689 16.26 2.37 -8.01
CA GLN A 689 16.35 3.22 -9.22
C GLN A 689 15.91 2.45 -10.47
N GLY A 690 16.39 1.22 -10.65
CA GLY A 690 15.98 0.34 -11.75
C GLY A 690 14.48 0.05 -11.76
N GLU A 691 13.89 -0.27 -10.60
CA GLU A 691 12.44 -0.51 -10.46
C GLU A 691 11.61 0.72 -10.82
N LEU A 692 12.03 1.91 -10.40
CA LEU A 692 11.36 3.17 -10.73
C LEU A 692 11.47 3.48 -12.23
N LEU A 693 12.65 3.31 -12.83
CA LEU A 693 12.87 3.49 -14.26
C LEU A 693 12.04 2.50 -15.09
N TYR A 694 11.92 1.26 -14.63
CA TYR A 694 11.10 0.23 -15.25
C TYR A 694 9.62 0.61 -15.22
N ALA A 695 9.10 1.06 -14.06
CA ALA A 695 7.72 1.54 -13.92
C ALA A 695 7.41 2.73 -14.84
N ARG A 696 8.42 3.57 -15.12
CA ARG A 696 8.34 4.71 -16.06
C ARG A 696 8.59 4.33 -17.52
N SER A 697 8.63 3.04 -17.84
CA SER A 697 8.89 2.53 -19.19
C SER A 697 10.26 2.92 -19.79
N LYS A 698 11.23 3.37 -18.98
CA LYS A 698 12.60 3.70 -19.40
C LYS A 698 13.48 2.45 -19.39
N ARG A 699 13.17 1.50 -20.29
CA ARG A 699 13.71 0.13 -20.30
C ARG A 699 15.23 0.04 -20.34
N GLU A 700 15.89 0.81 -21.19
CA GLU A 700 17.36 0.78 -21.34
C GLU A 700 18.07 1.26 -20.07
N ALA A 701 17.62 2.38 -19.52
CA ALA A 701 18.14 2.91 -18.26
C ALA A 701 17.86 1.96 -17.08
N ALA A 702 16.67 1.35 -17.04
CA ALA A 702 16.31 0.35 -16.04
C ALA A 702 17.24 -0.88 -16.13
N ALA A 703 17.47 -1.42 -17.33
CA ALA A 703 18.37 -2.55 -17.54
C ALA A 703 19.81 -2.22 -17.09
N ALA A 704 20.31 -1.02 -17.41
CA ALA A 704 21.63 -0.57 -16.96
C ALA A 704 21.71 -0.46 -15.43
N ALA A 705 20.65 0.03 -14.78
CA ALA A 705 20.59 0.10 -13.32
C ALA A 705 20.54 -1.31 -12.69
N PHE A 706 19.71 -2.21 -13.21
CA PHE A 706 19.65 -3.59 -12.71
C PHE A 706 20.96 -4.34 -12.91
N GLN A 707 21.68 -4.12 -14.01
CA GLN A 707 23.00 -4.71 -14.22
C GLN A 707 24.02 -4.19 -13.20
N ARG A 708 24.03 -2.88 -12.93
CA ARG A 708 24.91 -2.30 -11.90
C ARG A 708 24.59 -2.83 -10.50
N ALA A 709 23.31 -2.96 -10.15
CA ALA A 709 22.90 -3.55 -8.88
C ALA A 709 23.30 -5.03 -8.80
N LEU A 710 23.16 -5.77 -9.90
CA LEU A 710 23.57 -7.17 -10.00
C LEU A 710 25.08 -7.32 -9.75
N ASP A 711 25.92 -6.51 -10.39
CA ASP A 711 27.38 -6.54 -10.20
C ASP A 711 27.78 -6.31 -8.73
N GLN A 712 27.06 -5.41 -8.04
CA GLN A 712 27.27 -5.17 -6.60
C GLN A 712 26.79 -6.34 -5.75
N TYR A 713 25.58 -6.85 -5.98
CA TYR A 713 25.07 -8.00 -5.22
C TYR A 713 25.86 -9.29 -5.47
N THR A 714 26.47 -9.45 -6.64
CA THR A 714 27.44 -10.52 -6.91
C THR A 714 28.70 -10.35 -6.05
N THR A 715 29.23 -9.14 -5.95
CA THR A 715 30.39 -8.85 -5.09
C THR A 715 30.09 -9.05 -3.60
N LEU A 716 28.84 -8.79 -3.19
CA LEU A 716 28.34 -8.99 -1.83
C LEU A 716 27.94 -10.44 -1.51
N GLU A 717 27.95 -11.32 -2.51
CA GLU A 717 27.42 -12.69 -2.41
C GLU A 717 25.95 -12.76 -1.95
N ASP A 718 25.17 -11.70 -2.17
CA ASP A 718 23.74 -11.62 -1.80
C ASP A 718 22.88 -12.27 -2.89
N GLN A 719 22.41 -13.48 -2.62
CA GLN A 719 21.65 -14.28 -3.55
C GLN A 719 20.23 -13.75 -3.79
N SER A 720 19.58 -13.14 -2.78
CA SER A 720 18.25 -12.54 -2.91
C SER A 720 18.31 -11.29 -3.79
N GLY A 721 19.32 -10.42 -3.56
CA GLY A 721 19.56 -9.25 -4.40
C GLY A 721 19.85 -9.60 -5.86
N GLN A 722 20.69 -10.62 -6.10
CA GLN A 722 20.97 -11.13 -7.45
C GLN A 722 19.71 -11.70 -8.12
N SER A 723 18.93 -12.50 -7.40
CA SER A 723 17.67 -13.09 -7.90
C SER A 723 16.72 -12.00 -8.39
N ARG A 724 16.50 -10.96 -7.57
CA ARG A 724 15.62 -9.83 -7.92
C ARG A 724 16.12 -9.06 -9.15
N CYS A 725 17.42 -8.85 -9.31
CA CYS A 725 17.98 -8.21 -10.50
C CYS A 725 17.72 -9.03 -11.77
N TYR A 726 17.99 -10.33 -11.74
CA TYR A 726 17.75 -11.22 -12.88
C TYR A 726 16.26 -11.33 -13.24
N LEU A 727 15.37 -11.36 -12.24
CA LEU A 727 13.92 -11.34 -12.45
C LEU A 727 13.50 -10.09 -13.24
N MET A 728 13.97 -8.91 -12.82
CA MET A 728 13.63 -7.65 -13.47
C MET A 728 14.25 -7.50 -14.87
N LEU A 729 15.48 -7.98 -15.09
CA LEU A 729 16.09 -8.05 -16.42
C LEU A 729 15.27 -8.96 -17.36
N GLY A 730 14.85 -10.13 -16.87
CA GLY A 730 13.96 -11.02 -17.62
C GLY A 730 12.61 -10.38 -17.95
N MET A 731 12.04 -9.58 -17.03
CA MET A 731 10.81 -8.82 -17.30
C MET A 731 10.99 -7.76 -18.40
N ILE A 732 12.15 -7.10 -18.48
CA ILE A 732 12.47 -6.15 -19.57
C ILE A 732 12.56 -6.87 -20.91
N GLU A 733 13.22 -8.03 -20.95
CA GLU A 733 13.36 -8.81 -22.18
C GLU A 733 12.04 -9.41 -22.67
N ASN A 734 11.16 -9.81 -21.74
CA ASN A 734 9.79 -10.21 -22.06
C ASN A 734 9.03 -9.08 -22.75
N GLN A 735 9.12 -7.85 -22.22
CA GLN A 735 8.51 -6.69 -22.85
C GLN A 735 9.14 -6.32 -24.22
N ALA A 736 10.37 -6.76 -24.48
CA ALA A 736 11.05 -6.60 -25.76
C ALA A 736 10.77 -7.76 -26.75
N GLY A 737 9.93 -8.73 -26.37
CA GLY A 737 9.61 -9.90 -27.19
C GLY A 737 10.71 -10.96 -27.25
N SER A 738 11.76 -10.84 -26.42
CA SER A 738 12.88 -11.78 -26.36
C SER A 738 12.64 -12.89 -25.33
N TYR A 739 11.50 -13.58 -25.46
CA TYR A 739 10.96 -14.49 -24.44
C TYR A 739 11.90 -15.63 -24.03
N LYS A 740 12.76 -16.12 -24.93
CA LYS A 740 13.76 -17.16 -24.61
C LYS A 740 14.85 -16.65 -23.66
N ARG A 741 15.40 -15.47 -23.94
CA ARG A 741 16.39 -14.84 -23.04
C ARG A 741 15.75 -14.44 -21.71
N ALA A 742 14.51 -13.96 -21.76
CA ALA A 742 13.74 -13.69 -20.57
C ALA A 742 13.58 -14.94 -19.70
N ALA A 743 13.24 -16.08 -20.30
CA ALA A 743 13.17 -17.36 -19.58
C ALA A 743 14.53 -17.78 -18.98
N GLU A 744 15.65 -17.59 -19.70
CA GLU A 744 16.99 -17.85 -19.16
C GLU A 744 17.29 -16.99 -17.93
N HIS A 745 17.03 -15.68 -17.98
CA HIS A 745 17.23 -14.78 -16.84
C HIS A 745 16.31 -15.10 -15.66
N VAL A 746 15.02 -15.37 -15.91
CA VAL A 746 14.09 -15.72 -14.83
C VAL A 746 14.42 -17.10 -14.24
N GLN A 747 14.97 -18.03 -15.02
CA GLN A 747 15.45 -19.33 -14.50
C GLN A 747 16.66 -19.15 -13.58
N LEU A 748 17.61 -18.27 -13.93
CA LEU A 748 18.72 -17.92 -13.04
C LEU A 748 18.21 -17.27 -11.75
N ALA A 749 17.21 -16.39 -11.85
CA ALA A 749 16.56 -15.77 -10.70
C ALA A 749 15.92 -16.84 -9.77
N LEU A 750 15.24 -17.82 -10.35
CA LEU A 750 14.62 -18.94 -9.62
C LEU A 750 15.67 -19.78 -8.87
N ASP A 751 16.77 -20.13 -9.53
CA ASP A 751 17.83 -20.93 -8.92
C ASP A 751 18.49 -20.19 -7.75
N LEU A 752 18.64 -18.86 -7.86
CA LEU A 752 19.14 -18.01 -6.79
C LEU A 752 18.13 -17.86 -5.65
N ALA A 753 16.84 -17.69 -5.93
CA ALA A 753 15.78 -17.63 -4.93
C ALA A 753 15.73 -18.93 -4.10
N LYS A 754 15.83 -20.09 -4.76
CA LYS A 754 15.91 -21.40 -4.10
C LYS A 754 17.13 -21.53 -3.18
N LYS A 755 18.30 -21.05 -3.62
CA LYS A 755 19.52 -21.04 -2.79
C LYS A 755 19.39 -20.12 -1.58
N ALA A 756 18.77 -18.96 -1.77
CA ALA A 756 18.46 -18.01 -0.71
C ALA A 756 17.34 -18.49 0.24
N LYS A 757 16.59 -19.53 -0.16
CA LYS A 757 15.37 -20.01 0.51
C LYS A 757 14.28 -18.93 0.61
N ASP A 758 14.19 -18.11 -0.42
CA ASP A 758 13.17 -17.07 -0.56
C ASP A 758 11.98 -17.64 -1.34
N SER A 759 11.01 -18.21 -0.62
CA SER A 759 9.85 -18.87 -1.22
C SER A 759 8.95 -17.92 -2.02
N ILE A 760 8.93 -16.62 -1.65
CA ILE A 760 8.14 -15.61 -2.36
C ILE A 760 8.80 -15.30 -3.70
N ALA A 761 10.11 -15.01 -3.69
CA ALA A 761 10.86 -14.79 -4.92
C ALA A 761 10.85 -16.03 -5.83
N GLU A 762 10.88 -17.24 -5.25
CA GLU A 762 10.75 -18.50 -5.99
C GLU A 762 9.42 -18.56 -6.76
N ALA A 763 8.31 -18.29 -6.08
CA ALA A 763 6.98 -18.34 -6.68
C ALA A 763 6.78 -17.23 -7.75
N ASP A 764 7.27 -16.01 -7.50
CA ASP A 764 7.26 -14.93 -8.48
C ASP A 764 8.05 -15.31 -9.75
N CYS A 765 9.24 -15.91 -9.59
CA CYS A 765 10.03 -16.39 -10.72
C CYS A 765 9.29 -17.48 -11.51
N LEU A 766 8.63 -18.42 -10.84
CA LEU A 766 7.85 -19.48 -11.48
C LEU A 766 6.66 -18.90 -12.28
N LEU A 767 5.96 -17.89 -11.75
CA LEU A 767 4.90 -17.19 -12.49
C LEU A 767 5.44 -16.44 -13.72
N ARG A 768 6.60 -15.80 -13.61
CA ARG A 768 7.22 -15.08 -14.73
C ARG A 768 7.76 -16.03 -15.80
N LEU A 769 8.30 -17.18 -15.42
CA LEU A 769 8.65 -18.25 -16.36
C LEU A 769 7.42 -18.75 -17.10
N ALA A 770 6.32 -19.00 -16.39
CA ALA A 770 5.08 -19.44 -17.00
C ALA A 770 4.57 -18.44 -18.04
N GLN A 771 4.65 -17.16 -17.72
CA GLN A 771 4.34 -16.09 -18.66
C GLN A 771 5.24 -16.17 -19.90
N SER A 772 6.56 -16.25 -19.74
CA SER A 772 7.51 -16.37 -20.86
C SER A 772 7.23 -17.60 -21.74
N SER A 773 6.99 -18.76 -21.12
CA SER A 773 6.68 -20.02 -21.81
C SER A 773 5.34 -19.96 -22.55
N ALA A 774 4.35 -19.23 -22.03
CA ALA A 774 3.10 -18.99 -22.74
C ALA A 774 3.30 -18.10 -24.00
N TRP A 775 4.20 -17.12 -23.95
CA TRP A 775 4.54 -16.28 -25.12
C TRP A 775 5.37 -17.02 -26.18
N THR A 776 6.09 -18.08 -25.81
CA THR A 776 6.81 -18.96 -26.75
C THR A 776 5.98 -20.16 -27.23
N GLU A 777 4.69 -20.17 -26.92
CA GLU A 777 3.77 -21.28 -27.24
C GLU A 777 4.14 -22.63 -26.58
N GLU A 778 4.99 -22.60 -25.53
CA GLU A 778 5.42 -23.76 -24.73
C GLU A 778 4.50 -23.95 -23.52
N TYR A 779 3.22 -24.09 -23.81
CA TYR A 779 2.21 -23.87 -22.79
C TYR A 779 2.07 -24.99 -21.73
N ASP A 780 2.50 -26.22 -22.03
CA ASP A 780 2.55 -27.29 -21.04
C ASP A 780 3.58 -26.98 -19.94
N VAL A 781 4.71 -26.40 -20.34
CA VAL A 781 5.75 -25.89 -19.43
C VAL A 781 5.18 -24.74 -18.60
N ALA A 782 4.42 -23.84 -19.23
CA ALA A 782 3.77 -22.74 -18.52
C ALA A 782 2.78 -23.23 -17.46
N ARG A 783 1.92 -24.20 -17.78
CA ARG A 783 0.97 -24.79 -16.82
C ARG A 783 1.69 -25.44 -15.63
N ASP A 784 2.73 -26.22 -15.91
CA ASP A 784 3.48 -26.90 -14.86
C ASP A 784 4.24 -25.91 -13.95
N GLN A 785 4.72 -24.79 -14.51
CA GLN A 785 5.32 -23.69 -13.76
C GLN A 785 4.30 -22.90 -12.92
N VAL A 786 3.10 -22.63 -13.44
CA VAL A 786 2.01 -22.02 -12.64
C VAL A 786 1.65 -22.94 -11.48
N LYS A 787 1.53 -24.25 -11.73
CA LYS A 787 1.23 -25.23 -10.68
C LYS A 787 2.34 -25.26 -9.62
N ALA A 788 3.60 -25.27 -10.04
CA ALA A 788 4.73 -25.18 -9.12
C ALA A 788 4.73 -23.87 -8.31
N ALA A 789 4.37 -22.73 -8.92
CA ALA A 789 4.26 -21.46 -8.22
C ALA A 789 3.16 -21.51 -7.15
N LEU A 790 2.00 -22.06 -7.50
CA LEU A 790 0.88 -22.27 -6.57
C LEU A 790 1.27 -23.23 -5.44
N ASP A 791 2.00 -24.31 -5.74
CA ASP A 791 2.54 -25.25 -4.75
C ASP A 791 3.60 -24.58 -3.86
N THR A 792 4.41 -23.65 -4.37
CA THR A 792 5.38 -22.91 -3.54
C THR A 792 4.68 -21.88 -2.64
N TYR A 793 3.71 -21.11 -3.16
CA TYR A 793 2.87 -20.23 -2.33
C TYR A 793 2.10 -21.02 -1.27
N SER A 794 1.65 -22.23 -1.62
CA SER A 794 0.97 -23.14 -0.68
C SER A 794 1.81 -23.51 0.53
N GLN A 795 3.12 -23.63 0.31
CA GLN A 795 4.09 -24.04 1.33
C GLN A 795 4.63 -22.83 2.11
N ALA A 796 4.45 -21.60 1.60
CA ALA A 796 5.03 -20.37 2.11
C ALA A 796 4.11 -19.53 3.02
N ASP A 797 3.02 -20.13 3.53
CA ASP A 797 1.89 -19.47 4.23
C ASP A 797 0.83 -18.91 3.25
N TYR A 798 -0.22 -19.70 3.04
CA TYR A 798 -1.34 -19.43 2.13
C TYR A 798 -2.09 -18.14 2.44
N ASP A 799 -2.24 -17.78 3.71
CA ASP A 799 -3.00 -16.59 4.14
C ASP A 799 -2.25 -15.31 3.76
N SER A 800 -0.92 -15.32 3.85
CA SER A 800 -0.05 -14.25 3.37
C SER A 800 -0.16 -14.06 1.85
N SER A 801 -0.19 -15.16 1.10
CA SER A 801 -0.30 -15.14 -0.37
C SER A 801 -1.66 -14.60 -0.85
N LEU A 802 -2.75 -14.95 -0.16
CA LEU A 802 -4.09 -14.41 -0.42
C LEU A 802 -4.18 -12.92 -0.12
N GLU A 803 -3.61 -12.46 1.00
CA GLU A 803 -3.58 -11.03 1.36
C GLU A 803 -2.75 -10.22 0.36
N GLN A 804 -1.60 -10.72 -0.09
CA GLN A 804 -0.76 -10.07 -1.10
C GLN A 804 -1.44 -9.99 -2.48
N LEU A 805 -2.05 -11.09 -2.95
CA LEU A 805 -2.76 -11.11 -4.23
C LEU A 805 -4.03 -10.25 -4.20
N THR A 806 -4.73 -10.19 -3.07
CA THR A 806 -5.90 -9.30 -2.89
C THR A 806 -5.47 -7.83 -2.82
N SER A 807 -4.31 -7.55 -2.24
CA SER A 807 -3.71 -6.20 -2.22
C SER A 807 -3.30 -5.78 -3.63
N ALA A 808 -2.59 -6.64 -4.36
CA ALA A 808 -2.25 -6.42 -5.77
C ALA A 808 -3.50 -6.22 -6.64
N LEU A 809 -4.56 -7.00 -6.42
CA LEU A 809 -5.84 -6.83 -7.09
C LEU A 809 -6.45 -5.45 -6.86
N THR A 810 -6.44 -4.99 -5.61
CA THR A 810 -6.95 -3.66 -5.23
C THR A 810 -6.14 -2.55 -5.89
N ILE A 811 -4.83 -2.74 -5.99
CA ILE A 811 -3.91 -1.81 -6.64
C ILE A 811 -4.17 -1.75 -8.16
N TYR A 812 -4.23 -2.89 -8.85
CA TYR A 812 -4.48 -2.90 -10.30
C TYR A 812 -5.86 -2.31 -10.65
N ARG A 813 -6.88 -2.52 -9.81
CA ARG A 813 -8.18 -1.83 -9.91
C ARG A 813 -8.08 -0.32 -9.78
N ALA A 814 -7.32 0.16 -8.80
CA ALA A 814 -7.14 1.59 -8.56
C ALA A 814 -6.34 2.28 -9.68
N VAL A 815 -5.37 1.56 -10.26
CA VAL A 815 -4.51 2.05 -11.35
C VAL A 815 -5.18 1.93 -12.72
N GLY A 816 -6.25 1.14 -12.82
CA GLY A 816 -6.95 0.91 -14.09
C GLY A 816 -6.13 0.08 -15.07
N ASP A 817 -5.33 -0.88 -14.59
CA ASP A 817 -4.68 -1.90 -15.42
C ASP A 817 -5.55 -3.16 -15.45
N PRO A 818 -6.40 -3.33 -16.49
CA PRO A 818 -7.30 -4.46 -16.59
C PRO A 818 -6.59 -5.80 -16.78
N THR A 819 -5.35 -5.82 -17.28
CA THR A 819 -4.61 -7.09 -17.50
C THR A 819 -3.99 -7.57 -16.20
N GLY A 820 -3.39 -6.66 -15.42
CA GLY A 820 -2.91 -6.94 -14.06
C GLY A 820 -4.05 -7.40 -13.14
N GLU A 821 -5.19 -6.70 -13.19
CA GLU A 821 -6.40 -7.06 -12.43
C GLU A 821 -6.88 -8.47 -12.76
N ALA A 822 -7.05 -8.77 -14.06
CA ALA A 822 -7.53 -10.08 -14.51
C ALA A 822 -6.57 -11.23 -14.13
N ASN A 823 -5.26 -11.00 -14.17
CA ASN A 823 -4.28 -11.98 -13.72
C ASN A 823 -4.40 -12.28 -12.23
N CYS A 824 -4.52 -11.25 -11.40
CA CYS A 824 -4.71 -11.42 -9.96
C CYS A 824 -6.01 -12.18 -9.67
N LEU A 825 -7.11 -11.80 -10.32
CA LEU A 825 -8.40 -12.49 -10.18
C LEU A 825 -8.33 -13.96 -10.60
N ARG A 826 -7.67 -14.27 -11.71
CA ARG A 826 -7.53 -15.67 -12.17
C ARG A 826 -6.74 -16.52 -11.18
N ILE A 827 -5.64 -15.98 -10.65
CA ILE A 827 -4.80 -16.68 -9.67
C ILE A 827 -5.54 -16.83 -8.33
N LEU A 828 -6.22 -15.79 -7.86
CA LEU A 828 -7.09 -15.85 -6.67
C LEU A 828 -8.19 -16.89 -6.84
N GLY A 829 -8.83 -16.93 -8.01
CA GLY A 829 -9.86 -17.89 -8.34
C GLY A 829 -9.35 -19.33 -8.30
N ARG A 830 -8.21 -19.61 -8.93
CA ARG A 830 -7.56 -20.93 -8.86
C ARG A 830 -7.15 -21.30 -7.42
N LEU A 831 -6.62 -20.37 -6.64
CA LEU A 831 -6.23 -20.59 -5.25
C LEU A 831 -7.45 -20.90 -4.36
N CYS A 832 -8.51 -20.10 -4.43
CA CYS A 832 -9.75 -20.35 -3.68
C CYS A 832 -10.39 -21.68 -4.05
N GLY A 833 -10.41 -22.03 -5.34
CA GLY A 833 -11.03 -23.25 -5.85
C GLY A 833 -10.27 -24.53 -5.49
N LEU A 834 -8.93 -24.52 -5.62
CA LEU A 834 -8.11 -25.72 -5.43
C LEU A 834 -7.61 -25.91 -4.00
N ALA A 835 -7.36 -24.83 -3.24
CA ALA A 835 -6.75 -24.91 -1.91
C ALA A 835 -7.76 -24.81 -0.75
N ARG A 836 -8.87 -24.09 -0.94
CA ARG A 836 -9.87 -23.87 0.13
C ARG A 836 -11.24 -24.47 -0.12
N TYR A 837 -11.50 -25.01 -1.31
CA TYR A 837 -12.82 -25.52 -1.70
C TYR A 837 -13.90 -24.41 -1.59
N GLU A 838 -13.49 -23.14 -1.71
CA GLU A 838 -14.36 -21.95 -1.69
C GLU A 838 -14.86 -21.67 -3.12
N PHE A 839 -15.60 -22.64 -3.68
CA PHE A 839 -15.92 -22.67 -5.11
C PHE A 839 -16.76 -21.49 -5.61
N ASN A 840 -17.64 -20.94 -4.78
CA ASN A 840 -18.43 -19.75 -5.14
C ASN A 840 -17.54 -18.53 -5.34
N GLN A 841 -16.59 -18.31 -4.42
CA GLN A 841 -15.65 -17.20 -4.51
C GLN A 841 -14.65 -17.41 -5.65
N ALA A 842 -14.24 -18.66 -5.89
CA ALA A 842 -13.45 -19.02 -7.06
C ALA A 842 -14.16 -18.68 -8.37
N ASN A 843 -15.44 -19.04 -8.49
CA ASN A 843 -16.26 -18.71 -9.67
C ASN A 843 -16.42 -17.20 -9.86
N ASP A 844 -16.68 -16.44 -8.79
CA ASP A 844 -16.80 -14.97 -8.87
C ASP A 844 -15.50 -14.34 -9.40
N TYR A 845 -14.35 -14.70 -8.83
CA TYR A 845 -13.06 -14.19 -9.29
C TYR A 845 -12.74 -14.60 -10.73
N LEU A 846 -12.98 -15.85 -11.10
CA LEU A 846 -12.70 -16.33 -12.45
C LEU A 846 -13.62 -15.68 -13.50
N HIS A 847 -14.91 -15.48 -13.20
CA HIS A 847 -15.82 -14.77 -14.10
C HIS A 847 -15.45 -13.28 -14.25
N ASP A 848 -15.01 -12.62 -13.19
CA ASP A 848 -14.51 -11.26 -13.29
C ASP A 848 -13.21 -11.18 -14.11
N ALA A 849 -12.31 -12.17 -13.98
CA ALA A 849 -11.14 -12.30 -14.84
C ALA A 849 -11.54 -12.48 -16.32
N VAL A 850 -12.53 -13.33 -16.63
CA VAL A 850 -13.05 -13.51 -18.00
C VAL A 850 -13.53 -12.18 -18.58
N LYS A 851 -14.38 -11.42 -17.86
CA LYS A 851 -14.90 -10.13 -18.34
C LYS A 851 -13.77 -9.15 -18.67
N LEU A 852 -12.74 -9.09 -17.83
CA LEU A 852 -11.61 -8.20 -18.03
C LEU A 852 -10.75 -8.66 -19.21
N TYR A 853 -10.41 -9.95 -19.31
CA TYR A 853 -9.69 -10.48 -20.47
C TYR A 853 -10.44 -10.29 -21.79
N GLN A 854 -11.78 -10.35 -21.78
CA GLN A 854 -12.60 -10.03 -22.95
C GLN A 854 -12.46 -8.55 -23.32
N SER A 855 -12.47 -7.66 -22.32
CA SER A 855 -12.33 -6.21 -22.53
C SER A 855 -10.98 -5.83 -23.14
N VAL A 856 -9.90 -6.51 -22.73
CA VAL A 856 -8.54 -6.29 -23.26
C VAL A 856 -8.21 -7.13 -24.49
N LYS A 857 -9.15 -7.97 -24.94
CA LYS A 857 -9.00 -8.89 -26.08
C LYS A 857 -7.78 -9.82 -25.93
N TRP A 858 -7.52 -10.31 -24.73
CA TRP A 858 -6.42 -11.26 -24.49
C TRP A 858 -6.92 -12.71 -24.47
N THR A 859 -6.83 -13.37 -25.62
CA THR A 859 -7.45 -14.68 -25.88
C THR A 859 -6.88 -15.83 -25.05
N TYR A 860 -5.58 -15.84 -24.75
CA TYR A 860 -5.00 -16.89 -23.90
C TYR A 860 -5.50 -16.82 -22.46
N GLY A 861 -5.58 -15.59 -21.89
CA GLY A 861 -6.13 -15.37 -20.55
C GLY A 861 -7.59 -15.82 -20.45
N LEU A 862 -8.37 -15.63 -21.52
CA LEU A 862 -9.73 -16.18 -21.62
C LEU A 862 -9.76 -17.70 -21.57
N ALA A 863 -8.95 -18.34 -22.41
CA ALA A 863 -8.90 -19.80 -22.49
C ALA A 863 -8.56 -20.42 -21.12
N ASP A 864 -7.56 -19.88 -20.41
CA ASP A 864 -7.14 -20.40 -19.11
C ASP A 864 -8.14 -20.09 -17.98
N SER A 865 -8.83 -18.94 -18.03
CA SER A 865 -9.91 -18.65 -17.08
C SER A 865 -11.12 -19.58 -17.27
N HIS A 866 -11.53 -19.86 -18.51
CA HIS A 866 -12.58 -20.84 -18.81
C HIS A 866 -12.16 -22.26 -18.42
N GLN A 867 -10.89 -22.64 -18.65
CA GLN A 867 -10.37 -23.92 -18.18
C GLN A 867 -10.46 -24.03 -16.64
N ALA A 868 -10.06 -22.98 -15.92
CA ALA A 868 -10.14 -22.95 -14.46
C ALA A 868 -11.60 -23.02 -13.95
N LEU A 869 -12.55 -22.36 -14.62
CA LEU A 869 -13.98 -22.50 -14.32
C LEU A 869 -14.47 -23.93 -14.53
N GLY A 870 -14.04 -24.58 -15.62
CA GLY A 870 -14.34 -26.00 -15.88
C GLY A 870 -13.76 -26.94 -14.82
N GLU A 871 -12.53 -26.68 -14.36
CA GLU A 871 -11.89 -27.43 -13.26
C GLU A 871 -12.68 -27.27 -11.95
N VAL A 872 -13.09 -26.04 -11.60
CA VAL A 872 -13.94 -25.77 -10.42
C VAL A 872 -15.30 -26.45 -10.56
N ALA A 873 -15.91 -26.44 -11.75
CA ALA A 873 -17.18 -27.11 -12.01
C ALA A 873 -17.08 -28.64 -11.86
N ILE A 874 -15.97 -29.27 -12.27
CA ILE A 874 -15.73 -30.71 -12.00
C ILE A 874 -15.67 -30.98 -10.50
N LEU A 875 -15.03 -30.11 -9.72
CA LEU A 875 -14.96 -30.25 -8.25
C LEU A 875 -16.35 -30.06 -7.60
N LEU A 876 -17.20 -29.21 -8.18
CA LEU A 876 -18.61 -29.07 -7.82
C LEU A 876 -19.51 -30.19 -8.36
N HIS A 877 -18.95 -31.14 -9.13
CA HIS A 877 -19.67 -32.21 -9.82
C HIS A 877 -20.75 -31.73 -10.79
N ASP A 878 -20.63 -30.52 -11.30
CA ASP A 878 -21.51 -30.00 -12.36
C ASP A 878 -20.87 -30.28 -13.72
N ASP A 879 -21.08 -31.50 -14.20
CA ASP A 879 -20.56 -31.94 -15.49
C ASP A 879 -21.14 -31.11 -16.66
N ASP A 880 -22.33 -30.50 -16.52
CA ASP A 880 -22.93 -29.68 -17.59
C ASP A 880 -22.22 -28.33 -17.70
N ILE A 881 -21.97 -27.66 -16.57
CA ILE A 881 -21.17 -26.43 -16.55
C ILE A 881 -19.73 -26.72 -16.96
N ALA A 882 -19.13 -27.80 -16.45
CA ALA A 882 -17.76 -28.18 -16.85
C ALA A 882 -17.65 -28.42 -18.36
N LEU A 883 -18.62 -29.09 -18.98
CA LEU A 883 -18.67 -29.26 -20.44
C LEU A 883 -18.74 -27.92 -21.16
N ALA A 884 -19.58 -26.99 -20.70
CA ALA A 884 -19.70 -25.68 -21.33
C ALA A 884 -18.37 -24.90 -21.25
N GLU A 885 -17.80 -24.80 -20.06
CA GLU A 885 -16.56 -24.05 -19.81
C GLU A 885 -15.35 -24.64 -20.53
N PHE A 886 -15.20 -25.97 -20.58
CA PHE A 886 -14.12 -26.61 -21.35
C PHE A 886 -14.30 -26.47 -22.86
N ASN A 887 -15.53 -26.38 -23.38
CA ASN A 887 -15.76 -26.09 -24.79
C ASN A 887 -15.41 -24.64 -25.14
N GLU A 888 -15.75 -23.66 -24.29
CA GLU A 888 -15.33 -22.26 -24.46
C GLU A 888 -13.81 -22.13 -24.38
N ALA A 889 -13.17 -22.78 -23.40
CA ALA A 889 -11.71 -22.85 -23.30
C ALA A 889 -11.09 -23.45 -24.58
N MET A 890 -11.69 -24.52 -25.13
CA MET A 890 -11.23 -25.17 -26.36
C MET A 890 -11.24 -24.21 -27.55
N VAL A 891 -12.34 -23.46 -27.76
CA VAL A 891 -12.45 -22.49 -28.85
C VAL A 891 -11.30 -21.49 -28.79
N HIS A 892 -11.04 -20.92 -27.62
CA HIS A 892 -9.96 -19.95 -27.44
C HIS A 892 -8.56 -20.58 -27.56
N TYR A 893 -8.37 -21.81 -27.07
CA TYR A 893 -7.10 -22.53 -27.25
C TYR A 893 -6.86 -22.94 -28.72
N GLU A 894 -7.90 -23.19 -29.52
CA GLU A 894 -7.79 -23.38 -30.96
C GLU A 894 -7.38 -22.09 -31.67
N GLU A 895 -7.98 -20.95 -31.29
CA GLU A 895 -7.62 -19.62 -31.82
C GLU A 895 -6.15 -19.28 -31.57
N VAL A 896 -5.62 -19.57 -30.38
CA VAL A 896 -4.20 -19.35 -30.04
C VAL A 896 -3.28 -20.53 -30.39
N LYS A 897 -3.80 -21.58 -31.03
CA LYS A 897 -3.05 -22.80 -31.44
C LYS A 897 -2.30 -23.50 -30.29
N HIS A 898 -2.89 -23.48 -29.11
CA HIS A 898 -2.29 -24.01 -27.89
C HIS A 898 -2.56 -25.51 -27.72
N SER A 899 -1.57 -26.34 -28.07
CA SER A 899 -1.68 -27.81 -28.00
C SER A 899 -1.93 -28.34 -26.58
N GLY A 900 -1.22 -27.86 -25.56
CA GLY A 900 -1.36 -28.37 -24.18
C GLY A 900 -2.76 -28.19 -23.57
N GLY A 901 -3.41 -27.05 -23.84
CA GLY A 901 -4.73 -26.67 -23.38
C GLY A 901 -5.81 -27.41 -24.15
N GLN A 902 -5.60 -27.63 -25.46
CA GLN A 902 -6.44 -28.52 -26.26
C GLN A 902 -6.36 -29.98 -25.77
N ILE A 903 -5.16 -30.50 -25.45
CA ILE A 903 -4.99 -31.83 -24.85
C ILE A 903 -5.74 -31.91 -23.53
N PHE A 904 -5.58 -30.90 -22.66
CA PHE A 904 -6.24 -30.84 -21.37
C PHE A 904 -7.76 -30.84 -21.51
N CYS A 905 -8.31 -29.93 -22.32
CA CYS A 905 -9.75 -29.83 -22.55
C CYS A 905 -10.28 -31.12 -23.19
N HIS A 906 -9.59 -31.71 -24.17
CA HIS A 906 -10.01 -32.99 -24.73
C HIS A 906 -10.03 -34.11 -23.69
N ARG A 907 -9.03 -34.21 -22.82
CA ARG A 907 -9.03 -35.20 -21.74
C ARG A 907 -10.15 -34.96 -20.73
N ALA A 908 -10.34 -33.72 -20.28
CA ALA A 908 -11.40 -33.38 -19.33
C ALA A 908 -12.79 -33.68 -19.90
N LEU A 909 -13.05 -33.29 -21.15
CA LEU A 909 -14.28 -33.62 -21.87
C LEU A 909 -14.45 -35.14 -22.06
N GLY A 910 -13.35 -35.85 -22.30
CA GLY A 910 -13.33 -37.31 -22.35
C GLY A 910 -13.70 -37.95 -21.00
N ASP A 911 -13.09 -37.52 -19.92
CA ASP A 911 -13.38 -38.03 -18.57
C ASP A 911 -14.84 -37.75 -18.17
N ILE A 912 -15.41 -36.60 -18.56
CA ILE A 912 -16.85 -36.31 -18.39
C ILE A 912 -17.70 -37.28 -19.21
N ALA A 913 -17.36 -37.50 -20.49
CA ALA A 913 -18.08 -38.43 -21.36
C ALA A 913 -18.05 -39.86 -20.82
N LEU A 914 -16.91 -40.30 -20.28
CA LEU A 914 -16.76 -41.61 -19.66
C LEU A 914 -17.66 -41.75 -18.41
N ARG A 915 -17.74 -40.71 -17.56
CA ARG A 915 -18.67 -40.69 -16.40
C ARG A 915 -20.13 -40.78 -16.85
N ARG A 916 -20.47 -40.17 -17.98
CA ARG A 916 -21.80 -40.23 -18.60
C ARG A 916 -22.07 -41.50 -19.41
N GLN A 917 -21.11 -42.42 -19.47
CA GLN A 917 -21.15 -43.65 -20.28
C GLN A 917 -21.30 -43.40 -21.80
N ASP A 918 -20.89 -42.22 -22.28
CA ASP A 918 -20.81 -41.90 -23.70
C ASP A 918 -19.43 -42.24 -24.25
N LEU A 919 -19.29 -43.51 -24.64
CA LEU A 919 -18.01 -44.07 -25.10
C LEU A 919 -17.60 -43.56 -26.48
N ASP A 920 -18.55 -43.17 -27.33
CA ASP A 920 -18.25 -42.64 -28.67
C ASP A 920 -17.62 -41.25 -28.56
N THR A 921 -18.18 -40.39 -27.69
CA THR A 921 -17.60 -39.09 -27.37
C THR A 921 -16.26 -39.25 -26.64
N PHE A 922 -16.18 -40.15 -25.65
CA PHE A 922 -14.91 -40.44 -24.97
C PHE A 922 -13.80 -40.84 -25.96
N ARG A 923 -14.08 -41.80 -26.83
CA ARG A 923 -13.14 -42.24 -27.88
C ARG A 923 -12.69 -41.08 -28.76
N THR A 924 -13.63 -40.25 -29.20
CA THR A 924 -13.34 -39.11 -30.08
C THR A 924 -12.37 -38.15 -29.41
N HIS A 925 -12.62 -37.79 -28.15
CA HIS A 925 -11.79 -36.84 -27.42
C HIS A 925 -10.40 -37.41 -27.07
N ILE A 926 -10.29 -38.68 -26.68
CA ILE A 926 -8.98 -39.32 -26.41
C ILE A 926 -8.12 -39.40 -27.67
N LEU A 927 -8.70 -39.74 -28.83
CA LEU A 927 -7.97 -39.76 -30.11
C LEU A 927 -7.50 -38.37 -30.53
N LYS A 928 -8.33 -37.32 -30.32
CA LYS A 928 -7.94 -35.93 -30.58
C LYS A 928 -6.81 -35.49 -29.65
N ALA A 929 -6.90 -35.77 -28.34
CA ALA A 929 -5.82 -35.48 -27.39
C ALA A 929 -4.49 -36.14 -27.82
N GLY A 930 -4.54 -37.41 -28.26
CA GLY A 930 -3.36 -38.12 -28.77
C GLY A 930 -2.74 -37.51 -30.02
N GLY A 931 -3.55 -36.91 -30.89
CA GLY A 931 -3.08 -36.21 -32.09
C GLY A 931 -2.23 -34.97 -31.79
N PHE A 932 -2.40 -34.37 -30.61
CA PHE A 932 -1.64 -33.20 -30.16
C PHE A 932 -0.45 -33.54 -29.25
N SER A 933 -0.36 -34.77 -28.73
CA SER A 933 0.68 -35.19 -27.79
C SER A 933 2.09 -35.21 -28.42
N VAL A 934 2.90 -34.19 -28.15
CA VAL A 934 4.30 -34.10 -28.62
C VAL A 934 5.28 -34.62 -27.56
N HIS A 935 5.04 -34.28 -26.29
CA HIS A 935 5.89 -34.60 -25.15
C HIS A 935 5.74 -36.05 -24.67
N GLU A 936 6.81 -36.58 -24.08
CA GLU A 936 6.88 -37.98 -23.63
C GLU A 936 5.83 -38.29 -22.55
N ALA A 937 5.61 -37.36 -21.60
CA ALA A 937 4.58 -37.50 -20.57
C ALA A 937 3.16 -37.51 -21.15
N ASP A 938 2.85 -36.67 -22.15
CA ASP A 938 1.51 -36.64 -22.76
C ASP A 938 1.24 -37.82 -23.68
N LYS A 939 2.30 -38.37 -24.31
CA LYS A 939 2.22 -39.66 -25.00
C LYS A 939 1.94 -40.77 -24.00
N ALA A 940 2.63 -40.81 -22.87
CA ALA A 940 2.39 -41.79 -21.81
C ALA A 940 0.97 -41.70 -21.22
N ARG A 941 0.48 -40.49 -20.94
CA ARG A 941 -0.91 -40.26 -20.49
C ARG A 941 -1.92 -40.74 -21.53
N HIS A 942 -1.68 -40.44 -22.81
CA HIS A 942 -2.53 -40.92 -23.89
C HIS A 942 -2.56 -42.45 -23.99
N GLN A 943 -1.43 -43.14 -23.76
CA GLN A 943 -1.44 -44.61 -23.68
C GLN A 943 -2.34 -45.10 -22.54
N CYS A 944 -2.25 -44.52 -21.34
CA CYS A 944 -3.17 -44.86 -20.25
C CYS A 944 -4.64 -44.56 -20.58
N ASP A 945 -4.93 -43.47 -21.29
CA ASP A 945 -6.28 -43.13 -21.75
C ASP A 945 -6.83 -44.19 -22.72
N LEU A 946 -6.00 -44.70 -23.64
CA LEU A 946 -6.36 -45.80 -24.54
C LEU A 946 -6.62 -47.11 -23.78
N ALA A 947 -5.83 -47.40 -22.74
CA ALA A 947 -6.08 -48.55 -21.88
C ALA A 947 -7.45 -48.44 -21.15
N ARG A 948 -7.78 -47.24 -20.64
CA ARG A 948 -9.09 -46.97 -20.02
C ARG A 948 -10.25 -47.15 -21.00
N LEU A 949 -10.08 -46.73 -22.26
CA LEU A 949 -11.08 -46.95 -23.32
C LEU A 949 -11.35 -48.42 -23.60
N LEU A 950 -10.31 -49.24 -23.70
CA LEU A 950 -10.46 -50.69 -23.92
C LEU A 950 -11.18 -51.37 -22.74
N LEU A 951 -10.90 -50.94 -21.51
CA LEU A 951 -11.56 -51.46 -20.31
C LEU A 951 -13.05 -51.10 -20.20
N ALA A 952 -13.48 -50.02 -20.85
CA ALA A 952 -14.83 -49.48 -20.75
C ALA A 952 -15.79 -49.98 -21.84
N LEU A 953 -15.39 -50.92 -22.71
CA LEU A 953 -16.21 -51.39 -23.83
C LEU A 953 -17.56 -52.01 -23.38
N PRO A 954 -18.69 -51.74 -24.08
CA PRO A 954 -20.03 -52.19 -23.66
C PRO A 954 -20.21 -53.71 -23.62
N THR A 955 -19.50 -54.43 -24.48
CA THR A 955 -19.54 -55.89 -24.56
C THR A 955 -18.66 -56.57 -23.50
N GLY A 956 -17.97 -55.77 -22.67
CA GLY A 956 -16.82 -56.21 -21.88
C GLY A 956 -15.56 -56.35 -22.75
N PRO A 957 -14.36 -56.17 -22.16
CA PRO A 957 -13.10 -56.33 -22.89
C PRO A 957 -12.83 -57.81 -23.18
N SER A 958 -12.47 -58.13 -24.43
CA SER A 958 -11.95 -59.46 -24.77
C SER A 958 -10.55 -59.67 -24.21
N GLU A 959 -10.04 -60.91 -24.20
CA GLU A 959 -8.66 -61.17 -23.74
C GLU A 959 -7.61 -60.43 -24.60
N ASP A 960 -7.91 -60.21 -25.88
CA ASP A 960 -7.08 -59.41 -26.79
C ASP A 960 -7.12 -57.92 -26.42
N ASP A 961 -8.29 -57.39 -26.03
CA ASP A 961 -8.42 -56.00 -25.56
C ASP A 961 -7.68 -55.79 -24.23
N LEU A 962 -7.75 -56.77 -23.31
CA LEU A 962 -7.01 -56.75 -22.05
C LEU A 962 -5.49 -56.81 -22.28
N ALA A 963 -5.03 -57.56 -23.27
CA ALA A 963 -3.62 -57.59 -23.66
C ALA A 963 -3.16 -56.23 -24.20
N LYS A 964 -3.93 -55.64 -25.12
CA LYS A 964 -3.65 -54.29 -25.66
C LYS A 964 -3.66 -53.21 -24.58
N ALA A 965 -4.64 -53.24 -23.68
CA ALA A 965 -4.70 -52.30 -22.56
C ALA A 965 -3.44 -52.41 -21.67
N PHE A 966 -2.95 -53.63 -21.44
CA PHE A 966 -1.73 -53.86 -20.67
C PHE A 966 -0.49 -53.30 -21.39
N ASP A 967 -0.38 -53.54 -22.69
CA ASP A 967 0.74 -53.03 -23.51
C ASP A 967 0.78 -51.50 -23.51
N HIS A 968 -0.39 -50.84 -23.59
CA HIS A 968 -0.50 -49.40 -23.45
C HIS A 968 0.00 -48.90 -22.08
N CYS A 969 -0.44 -49.52 -20.98
CA CYS A 969 0.06 -49.17 -19.65
C CYS A 969 1.56 -49.45 -19.48
N ALA A 970 2.08 -50.52 -20.09
CA ALA A 970 3.50 -50.85 -20.05
C ALA A 970 4.35 -49.81 -20.80
N ALA A 971 3.86 -49.30 -21.93
CA ALA A 971 4.51 -48.23 -22.70
C ALA A 971 4.58 -46.90 -21.93
N ALA A 972 3.62 -46.62 -21.04
CA ALA A 972 3.60 -45.41 -20.21
C ALA A 972 4.55 -45.47 -18.99
N ARG A 973 5.02 -46.66 -18.61
CA ARG A 973 5.73 -46.89 -17.34
C ARG A 973 7.00 -46.06 -17.21
N ALA A 974 7.87 -46.07 -18.23
CA ALA A 974 9.17 -45.39 -18.16
C ALA A 974 9.05 -43.87 -17.95
N ALA A 975 7.98 -43.26 -18.47
CA ALA A 975 7.70 -41.84 -18.30
C ALA A 975 7.15 -41.51 -16.91
N PHE A 976 6.37 -42.42 -16.31
CA PHE A 976 5.69 -42.17 -15.04
C PHE A 976 6.45 -42.64 -13.81
N GLU A 977 7.43 -43.54 -13.91
CA GLU A 977 8.24 -43.96 -12.75
C GLU A 977 8.93 -42.78 -12.02
N LYS A 978 9.08 -41.62 -12.69
CA LYS A 978 9.61 -40.37 -12.10
C LYS A 978 8.54 -39.41 -11.56
N ILE A 979 7.26 -39.73 -11.74
CA ILE A 979 6.09 -38.93 -11.38
C ILE A 979 5.14 -39.80 -10.54
N PRO A 980 5.36 -39.89 -9.21
CA PRO A 980 4.68 -40.87 -8.35
C PRO A 980 3.15 -40.88 -8.45
N LEU A 981 2.52 -39.71 -8.59
CA LEU A 981 1.07 -39.61 -8.72
C LEU A 981 0.54 -40.24 -10.01
N GLU A 982 1.22 -40.02 -11.14
CA GLU A 982 0.82 -40.56 -12.44
C GLU A 982 1.12 -42.06 -12.53
N ASP A 983 2.18 -42.52 -11.89
CA ASP A 983 2.47 -43.95 -11.79
C ASP A 983 1.46 -44.67 -10.90
N GLY A 984 1.02 -44.03 -9.81
CA GLY A 984 -0.07 -44.53 -8.96
C GLY A 984 -1.37 -44.74 -9.76
N ARG A 985 -1.77 -43.73 -10.55
CA ARG A 985 -2.94 -43.82 -11.46
C ARG A 985 -2.76 -44.91 -12.51
N ARG A 986 -1.56 -45.05 -13.09
CA ARG A 986 -1.26 -46.13 -14.03
C ARG A 986 -1.41 -47.50 -13.37
N LEU A 987 -0.92 -47.67 -12.14
CA LEU A 987 -1.04 -48.92 -11.39
C LEU A 987 -2.50 -49.29 -11.11
N GLN A 988 -3.38 -48.33 -10.84
CA GLN A 988 -4.83 -48.57 -10.71
C GLN A 988 -5.44 -49.14 -12.01
N VAL A 989 -5.05 -48.60 -13.17
CA VAL A 989 -5.50 -49.11 -14.47
C VAL A 989 -4.98 -50.53 -14.70
N VAL A 990 -3.71 -50.80 -14.39
CA VAL A 990 -3.13 -52.15 -14.51
C VAL A 990 -3.82 -53.13 -13.56
N ALA A 991 -4.11 -52.73 -12.32
CA ALA A 991 -4.88 -53.54 -11.39
C ALA A 991 -6.26 -53.89 -11.95
N SER A 992 -6.96 -52.92 -12.56
CA SER A 992 -8.26 -53.14 -13.22
C SER A 992 -8.18 -54.18 -14.35
N ILE A 993 -7.08 -54.21 -15.11
CA ILE A 993 -6.83 -55.24 -16.14
C ILE A 993 -6.69 -56.63 -15.49
N HIS A 994 -5.88 -56.75 -14.42
CA HIS A 994 -5.70 -58.01 -13.71
C HIS A 994 -7.01 -58.53 -13.08
N LEU A 995 -7.86 -57.62 -12.58
CA LEU A 995 -9.20 -57.99 -12.08
C LEU A 995 -10.09 -58.58 -13.17
N ARG A 996 -10.11 -57.98 -14.37
CA ARG A 996 -10.88 -58.50 -15.51
C ARG A 996 -10.36 -59.88 -15.98
N ARG A 997 -9.09 -60.19 -15.75
CA ARG A 997 -8.48 -61.52 -15.98
C ARG A 997 -8.68 -62.52 -14.84
N GLY A 998 -9.33 -62.13 -13.74
CA GLY A 998 -9.50 -62.98 -12.55
C GLY A 998 -8.24 -63.14 -11.70
N GLN A 999 -7.22 -62.32 -11.90
CA GLN A 999 -5.94 -62.34 -11.18
C GLN A 999 -6.01 -61.45 -9.93
N VAL A 1000 -6.84 -61.84 -8.97
CA VAL A 1000 -7.21 -61.01 -7.80
C VAL A 1000 -6.02 -60.66 -6.90
N GLU A 1001 -5.10 -61.60 -6.66
CA GLU A 1001 -3.93 -61.37 -5.79
C GLU A 1001 -2.96 -60.32 -6.36
N GLU A 1002 -2.74 -60.35 -7.67
CA GLU A 1002 -1.85 -59.39 -8.33
C GLU A 1002 -2.47 -57.99 -8.34
N ALA A 1003 -3.78 -57.89 -8.60
CA ALA A 1003 -4.52 -56.64 -8.51
C ALA A 1003 -4.51 -56.03 -7.11
N ARG A 1004 -4.64 -56.87 -6.06
CA ARG A 1004 -4.55 -56.43 -4.67
C ARG A 1004 -3.20 -55.77 -4.38
N LYS A 1005 -2.10 -56.41 -4.78
CA LYS A 1005 -0.76 -55.86 -4.57
C LYS A 1005 -0.59 -54.51 -5.29
N LEU A 1006 -1.01 -54.43 -6.55
CA LEU A 1006 -0.89 -53.22 -7.37
C LEU A 1006 -1.70 -52.04 -6.81
N LEU A 1007 -2.90 -52.27 -6.27
CA LEU A 1007 -3.69 -51.22 -5.65
C LEU A 1007 -3.09 -50.72 -4.32
N GLN A 1008 -2.45 -51.62 -3.57
CA GLN A 1008 -1.72 -51.22 -2.35
C GLN A 1008 -0.50 -50.36 -2.72
N ASP A 1009 0.29 -50.80 -3.70
CA ASP A 1009 1.44 -50.04 -4.21
C ASP A 1009 0.99 -48.67 -4.77
N ALA A 1010 -0.16 -48.62 -5.47
CA ALA A 1010 -0.74 -47.37 -5.97
C ALA A 1010 -1.13 -46.42 -4.82
N ALA A 1011 -1.80 -46.93 -3.78
CA ALA A 1011 -2.20 -46.12 -2.63
C ALA A 1011 -0.98 -45.54 -1.91
N ASP A 1012 0.04 -46.36 -1.63
CA ASP A 1012 1.24 -45.95 -0.90
C ASP A 1012 2.04 -44.91 -1.70
N LEU A 1013 2.12 -45.10 -3.02
CA LEU A 1013 2.78 -44.16 -3.92
C LEU A 1013 2.04 -42.81 -3.98
N CYS A 1014 0.71 -42.83 -4.08
CA CYS A 1014 -0.12 -41.61 -4.03
C CYS A 1014 0.01 -40.89 -2.68
N ILE A 1015 0.00 -41.60 -1.55
CA ILE A 1015 0.18 -41.02 -0.21
C ILE A 1015 1.53 -40.33 -0.07
N SER A 1016 2.60 -40.92 -0.64
CA SER A 1016 3.96 -40.35 -0.56
C SER A 1016 4.07 -38.92 -1.14
N VAL A 1017 3.16 -38.56 -2.03
CA VAL A 1017 3.06 -37.25 -2.68
C VAL A 1017 1.76 -36.51 -2.36
N ARG A 1018 1.05 -36.89 -1.28
CA ARG A 1018 -0.22 -36.30 -0.84
C ARG A 1018 -1.35 -36.35 -1.89
N GLY A 1019 -1.33 -37.32 -2.79
CA GLY A 1019 -2.43 -37.66 -3.70
C GLY A 1019 -3.56 -38.39 -2.97
N PHE A 1020 -4.18 -37.74 -1.99
CA PHE A 1020 -5.12 -38.38 -1.08
C PHE A 1020 -6.38 -38.89 -1.79
N LYS A 1021 -6.85 -38.21 -2.83
CA LYS A 1021 -8.01 -38.65 -3.60
C LYS A 1021 -7.75 -40.00 -4.29
N GLU A 1022 -6.65 -40.10 -5.02
CA GLU A 1022 -6.26 -41.32 -5.73
C GLU A 1022 -5.92 -42.47 -4.77
N ALA A 1023 -5.33 -42.14 -3.62
CA ALA A 1023 -5.13 -43.12 -2.55
C ALA A 1023 -6.46 -43.64 -1.99
N GLY A 1024 -7.43 -42.75 -1.74
CA GLY A 1024 -8.78 -43.10 -1.31
C GLY A 1024 -9.50 -44.00 -2.32
N GLU A 1025 -9.41 -43.69 -3.61
CA GLU A 1025 -9.96 -44.51 -4.70
C GLU A 1025 -9.33 -45.91 -4.73
N SER A 1026 -8.01 -46.00 -4.53
CA SER A 1026 -7.29 -47.28 -4.45
C SER A 1026 -7.77 -48.13 -3.27
N TYR A 1027 -7.94 -47.52 -2.09
CA TYR A 1027 -8.48 -48.22 -0.91
C TYR A 1027 -9.96 -48.62 -1.08
N GLN A 1028 -10.77 -47.81 -1.76
CA GLN A 1028 -12.16 -48.15 -2.07
C GLN A 1028 -12.23 -49.37 -3.01
N GLN A 1029 -11.35 -49.45 -4.02
CA GLN A 1029 -11.24 -50.62 -4.90
C GLN A 1029 -10.74 -51.86 -4.15
N LEU A 1030 -9.72 -51.72 -3.28
CA LEU A 1030 -9.25 -52.81 -2.43
C LEU A 1030 -10.35 -53.35 -1.51
N SER A 1031 -11.12 -52.45 -0.90
CA SER A 1031 -12.24 -52.83 -0.04
C SER A 1031 -13.27 -53.67 -0.79
N HIS A 1032 -13.59 -53.30 -2.04
CA HIS A 1032 -14.52 -54.07 -2.86
C HIS A 1032 -14.02 -55.50 -3.08
N LEU A 1033 -12.73 -55.68 -3.37
CA LEU A 1033 -12.11 -56.99 -3.57
C LEU A 1033 -12.14 -57.84 -2.30
N GLU A 1034 -11.79 -57.27 -1.15
CA GLU A 1034 -11.83 -57.99 0.12
C GLU A 1034 -13.27 -58.41 0.49
N ARG A 1035 -14.26 -57.60 0.15
CA ARG A 1035 -15.67 -57.94 0.35
C ARG A 1035 -16.08 -59.15 -0.49
N GLU A 1036 -15.71 -59.18 -1.77
CA GLU A 1036 -16.00 -60.31 -2.67
C GLU A 1036 -15.29 -61.60 -2.24
N ALA A 1037 -14.09 -61.48 -1.63
CA ALA A 1037 -13.35 -62.59 -1.05
C ALA A 1037 -13.91 -63.09 0.31
N GLY A 1038 -14.93 -62.41 0.87
CA GLY A 1038 -15.52 -62.74 2.18
C GLY A 1038 -14.78 -62.17 3.39
N ASN A 1039 -13.72 -61.37 3.18
CA ASN A 1039 -12.90 -60.74 4.22
C ASN A 1039 -13.55 -59.43 4.72
N THR A 1040 -14.75 -59.56 5.26
CA THR A 1040 -15.64 -58.44 5.64
C THR A 1040 -14.98 -57.43 6.59
N GLN A 1041 -14.15 -57.90 7.54
CA GLN A 1041 -13.44 -57.04 8.50
C GLN A 1041 -12.35 -56.19 7.83
N VAL A 1042 -11.55 -56.79 6.96
CA VAL A 1042 -10.48 -56.10 6.21
C VAL A 1042 -11.07 -55.09 5.24
N SER A 1043 -12.19 -55.46 4.59
CA SER A 1043 -12.96 -54.57 3.71
C SER A 1043 -13.43 -53.30 4.43
N LYS A 1044 -13.87 -53.43 5.69
CA LYS A 1044 -14.28 -52.29 6.52
C LYS A 1044 -13.10 -51.38 6.89
N GLU A 1045 -11.98 -51.95 7.32
CA GLU A 1045 -10.76 -51.19 7.65
C GLU A 1045 -10.23 -50.40 6.44
N LEU A 1046 -10.32 -50.98 5.24
CA LEU A 1046 -9.95 -50.31 4.00
C LEU A 1046 -10.90 -49.15 3.65
N LEU A 1047 -12.20 -49.27 3.92
CA LEU A 1047 -13.14 -48.16 3.75
C LEU A 1047 -12.90 -47.05 4.78
N GLU A 1048 -12.52 -47.38 6.01
CA GLU A 1048 -12.13 -46.36 7.00
C GLU A 1048 -10.89 -45.59 6.53
N ARG A 1049 -9.88 -46.28 5.99
CA ARG A 1049 -8.73 -45.62 5.36
C ARG A 1049 -9.12 -44.78 4.15
N ALA A 1050 -9.99 -45.30 3.26
CA ALA A 1050 -10.48 -44.55 2.11
C ALA A 1050 -11.19 -43.26 2.55
N LYS A 1051 -12.01 -43.35 3.60
CA LYS A 1051 -12.69 -42.21 4.21
C LYS A 1051 -11.69 -41.17 4.73
N GLU A 1052 -10.68 -41.59 5.49
CA GLU A 1052 -9.63 -40.70 5.98
C GLU A 1052 -8.93 -39.98 4.82
N GLN A 1053 -8.60 -40.71 3.75
CA GLN A 1053 -7.98 -40.10 2.58
C GLN A 1053 -8.92 -39.13 1.85
N PHE A 1054 -10.20 -39.45 1.69
CA PHE A 1054 -11.17 -38.53 1.09
C PHE A 1054 -11.43 -37.28 1.96
N GLN A 1055 -11.37 -37.42 3.29
CA GLN A 1055 -11.43 -36.27 4.20
C GLN A 1055 -10.19 -35.38 4.10
N LEU A 1056 -8.99 -35.98 4.00
CA LEU A 1056 -7.75 -35.25 3.72
C LEU A 1056 -7.74 -34.61 2.33
N ALA A 1057 -8.47 -35.19 1.37
CA ALA A 1057 -8.72 -34.62 0.05
C ALA A 1057 -9.92 -33.65 0.01
N HIS A 1058 -10.60 -33.42 1.15
CA HIS A 1058 -11.84 -32.65 1.25
C HIS A 1058 -12.94 -33.02 0.22
N ASP A 1059 -12.98 -34.27 -0.24
CA ASP A 1059 -14.00 -34.80 -1.15
C ASP A 1059 -15.20 -35.27 -0.32
N SER A 1060 -16.10 -34.33 0.02
CA SER A 1060 -17.24 -34.56 0.91
C SER A 1060 -18.19 -35.63 0.38
N ARG A 1061 -18.45 -35.65 -0.92
CA ARG A 1061 -19.33 -36.64 -1.55
C ARG A 1061 -18.72 -38.04 -1.52
N LYS A 1062 -17.42 -38.20 -1.81
CA LYS A 1062 -16.75 -39.51 -1.68
C LYS A 1062 -16.66 -39.96 -0.23
N THR A 1063 -16.48 -39.01 0.70
CA THR A 1063 -16.55 -39.28 2.14
C THR A 1063 -17.93 -39.80 2.52
N GLU A 1064 -19.01 -39.14 2.07
CA GLU A 1064 -20.39 -39.58 2.28
C GLU A 1064 -20.69 -40.94 1.62
N GLU A 1065 -20.23 -41.16 0.38
CA GLU A 1065 -20.38 -42.44 -0.33
C GLU A 1065 -19.74 -43.58 0.47
N VAL A 1066 -18.52 -43.37 0.98
CA VAL A 1066 -17.82 -44.34 1.81
C VAL A 1066 -18.49 -44.49 3.18
N GLU A 1067 -19.03 -43.42 3.78
CA GLU A 1067 -19.81 -43.49 5.01
C GLU A 1067 -21.11 -44.29 4.83
N GLU A 1068 -21.81 -44.13 3.70
CA GLU A 1068 -22.98 -44.95 3.37
C GLU A 1068 -22.62 -46.41 3.17
N LEU A 1069 -21.48 -46.69 2.54
CA LEU A 1069 -20.97 -48.05 2.40
C LEU A 1069 -20.61 -48.63 3.77
N LEU A 1070 -19.93 -47.88 4.63
CA LEU A 1070 -19.60 -48.27 6.01
C LEU A 1070 -20.85 -48.52 6.86
N LYS A 1071 -21.95 -47.79 6.64
CA LYS A 1071 -23.24 -48.02 7.31
C LYS A 1071 -23.94 -49.32 6.87
N LYS A 1072 -23.60 -49.86 5.69
CA LYS A 1072 -24.16 -51.12 5.17
C LYS A 1072 -23.45 -52.36 5.71
N PHE A 1073 -22.28 -52.21 6.31
CA PHE A 1073 -21.58 -53.24 7.09
C PHE A 1073 -22.07 -53.26 8.53
#